data_AF-A0A8J3V834-F1
#
_entry.id   AF-A0A8J3V834-F1
#
_cell.length_a   1.000
_cell.length_b   1.000
_cell.length_c   1.000
_cell.angle_alpha   90.00
_cell.angle_beta   90.00
_cell.angle_gamma   90.00
#
_symmetry.space_group_name_H-M   'P 1'
#
loop_
_entity.id
_entity.type
_entity.pdbx_description
1 polymer ?
#
loop_
_entity_poly.entity_id
_entity_poly.type
_entity_poly.pdbx_seq_one_letter_code
_entity_poly.pdbx_strand_id
1 'polypeptide(L)'
;MKRSGVAAAAVAGALIALGSVVTLPGTSSAAVSPSPFSVPGRGATVPFTEIEAEAAATNGEVIGSDRVYTRLPSEASGRRAVRLDAAGEYVEFTLPKAANAMTVRYSVPDNAAGTGITAPVDLRVNGTKLKDLSLTSKYGWYYGGYPFGNQPGNQPHHFYDETRTLFGSTLAAGTKVRIQVASTAASPWFVVDLADFELAPDPIPQPAGSLNVDDFGAVRNGATDSTAAFQAAVDAGKAQGKAVYIPAGTYTLWDHVVVDGVTLRGAGPWYSVLTGRNPTQRNRAAGIYGKYVSGGGYTGPVRSHEAGGPSRNVTLRDFAIIGEITERVDEDQVNALGGAMTDSTVDNLWIQHTKVGAWMDGPMNNFTIKNSRIIDQTADGVNFHTGVTNSTVTNTFVRNTGDDGLAMWPDRVANVNNSFTFNTVVAPVLANNIVTYGGRDIKITDNVVSDTVTNGGGIHIANRYPGVNSGQGTAVAGTITAARNTLIRAGNSDYNWNFGVGAIWFDGLNEPVNATINVTDTDIIDSSYEAIQFIEGSTSTVNFSNVKIDGTGTYMIQAQSGASATFTNVTAAHIGAGTAIHNCVGTAFSPVYGTGNSGWSTSSTTCTGQWPAPNYIYDGTGTPPPDTPTPTPPVTPTPTPTPTPTPTPPTCSVGTGDLARGKPATATSSTQSFGPANAVDGDASSYWESANNAFPQSITVDLCGVASVNRVALKLPPSSAWATRTQTLSVLGSTDGSNFTTLSASAGRTFDPASGNTVNISFTTAAVRHVRITVTGNTGWPAGQLSALEVYGSGSTPPPVTPTPTPTPTPTPTPPAGGNLAGGRPITASTHADVYVPGNANDRNANTYWESANNAFPQTLTVDLGSTTSVGRVVLKLPPSSAWATRTQTLSLQGSTDGSSYSTIAGSAGYTFDPAGGNTATITFPAAGRRYLRLNITGNTGWPAGQISEFEAYAS
;
A
#
# COMPACT_ATOMS: atom_id res chain seq x y z
N MET A 1 -42.65 35.74 -54.67
CA MET A 1 -43.84 36.53 -54.27
C MET A 1 -44.34 35.95 -52.96
N LYS A 2 -44.36 36.73 -51.85
CA LYS A 2 -45.59 37.22 -51.17
C LYS A 2 -46.68 36.14 -51.08
N ARG A 3 -47.30 35.77 -49.95
CA ARG A 3 -47.54 36.35 -48.61
C ARG A 3 -48.19 35.21 -47.78
N SER A 4 -47.90 35.03 -46.48
CA SER A 4 -48.65 35.60 -45.32
C SER A 4 -50.14 35.21 -45.30
N GLY A 5 -50.79 34.73 -44.23
CA GLY A 5 -50.45 34.56 -42.82
C GLY A 5 -51.73 34.42 -41.97
N VAL A 6 -51.57 33.88 -40.75
CA VAL A 6 -52.17 34.29 -39.47
C VAL A 6 -53.70 34.32 -39.30
N ALA A 7 -54.23 33.56 -38.32
CA ALA A 7 -54.83 34.09 -37.09
C ALA A 7 -55.24 33.01 -36.06
N ALA A 8 -54.86 33.27 -34.80
CA ALA A 8 -55.20 32.63 -33.52
C ALA A 8 -56.65 32.98 -33.08
N ALA A 9 -57.30 32.50 -32.01
CA ALA A 9 -57.06 31.64 -30.84
C ALA A 9 -58.43 31.33 -30.20
N ALA A 10 -58.55 30.28 -29.38
CA ALA A 10 -59.46 30.26 -28.21
C ALA A 10 -59.07 29.12 -27.23
N VAL A 11 -59.22 29.42 -25.95
CA VAL A 11 -58.84 28.65 -24.74
C VAL A 11 -60.04 27.83 -24.22
N ALA A 12 -59.82 26.66 -23.63
CA ALA A 12 -60.53 26.16 -22.44
C ALA A 12 -59.90 24.85 -21.92
N GLY A 13 -59.96 24.65 -20.60
CA GLY A 13 -59.15 23.70 -19.84
C GLY A 13 -59.63 22.25 -19.83
N ALA A 14 -58.82 21.38 -19.22
CA ALA A 14 -59.13 19.98 -19.03
C ALA A 14 -58.77 19.51 -17.61
N LEU A 15 -59.71 18.74 -17.05
CA LEU A 15 -59.69 18.09 -15.75
C LEU A 15 -58.54 17.07 -15.62
N ILE A 16 -58.03 16.99 -14.39
CA ILE A 16 -57.05 16.01 -13.92
C ILE A 16 -57.78 14.70 -13.57
N ALA A 17 -57.34 13.59 -14.17
CA ALA A 17 -57.65 12.23 -13.74
C ALA A 17 -56.34 11.52 -13.36
N LEU A 18 -56.28 11.08 -12.10
CA LEU A 18 -55.15 10.40 -11.46
C LEU A 18 -54.97 8.99 -12.05
N GLY A 19 -53.87 8.77 -12.77
CA GLY A 19 -53.35 7.46 -13.12
C GLY A 19 -52.04 7.20 -12.36
N SER A 20 -52.05 6.21 -11.49
CA SER A 20 -50.92 5.81 -10.66
C SER A 20 -49.78 5.26 -11.52
N VAL A 21 -48.74 6.06 -11.77
CA VAL A 21 -47.47 5.59 -12.31
C VAL A 21 -46.70 4.95 -11.16
N VAL A 22 -46.48 3.64 -11.24
CA VAL A 22 -45.53 2.94 -10.38
C VAL A 22 -44.14 3.41 -10.80
N THR A 23 -43.60 4.42 -10.11
CA THR A 23 -42.20 4.82 -10.21
C THR A 23 -41.36 3.75 -9.53
N LEU A 24 -40.57 3.01 -10.32
CA LEU A 24 -39.45 2.24 -9.79
C LEU A 24 -38.55 3.22 -9.02
N PRO A 25 -38.10 2.90 -7.79
CA PRO A 25 -37.20 3.76 -7.07
C PRO A 25 -35.91 3.89 -7.88
N GLY A 26 -35.63 5.12 -8.33
CA GLY A 26 -34.38 5.44 -9.00
C GLY A 26 -33.22 5.03 -8.11
N THR A 27 -32.28 4.30 -8.70
CA THR A 27 -30.96 4.07 -8.13
C THR A 27 -30.40 5.43 -7.72
N SER A 28 -30.13 5.60 -6.42
CA SER A 28 -29.33 6.72 -5.91
C SER A 28 -28.06 6.81 -6.74
N SER A 29 -27.92 7.89 -7.52
CA SER A 29 -26.69 8.25 -8.20
C SER A 29 -25.59 8.26 -7.14
N ALA A 30 -24.68 7.28 -7.18
CA ALA A 30 -23.43 7.39 -6.44
C ALA A 30 -22.79 8.74 -6.83
N ALA A 31 -22.27 9.48 -5.84
CA ALA A 31 -21.52 10.69 -6.11
C ALA A 31 -20.43 10.41 -7.16
N VAL A 32 -20.32 11.28 -8.17
CA VAL A 32 -19.29 11.14 -9.21
C VAL A 32 -17.94 11.49 -8.58
N SER A 33 -17.01 10.52 -8.56
CA SER A 33 -15.66 10.73 -8.06
C SER A 33 -14.94 11.78 -8.93
N PRO A 34 -14.24 12.78 -8.37
CA PRO A 34 -13.52 13.76 -9.18
C PRO A 34 -12.47 13.09 -10.07
N SER A 35 -12.58 13.32 -11.38
CA SER A 35 -11.63 12.81 -12.38
C SER A 35 -10.42 13.73 -12.52
N PRO A 36 -9.19 13.20 -12.62
CA PRO A 36 -7.99 14.00 -12.83
C PRO A 36 -7.97 14.74 -14.18
N PHE A 37 -8.81 14.36 -15.14
CA PHE A 37 -8.89 15.01 -16.46
C PHE A 37 -9.98 16.07 -16.57
N SER A 38 -10.78 16.26 -15.51
CA SER A 38 -11.87 17.23 -15.49
C SER A 38 -11.47 18.58 -14.87
N VAL A 39 -10.17 18.85 -14.72
CA VAL A 39 -9.62 20.05 -14.10
C VAL A 39 -9.21 21.07 -15.17
N PRO A 40 -9.95 22.17 -15.37
CA PRO A 40 -9.67 23.10 -16.47
C PRO A 40 -8.30 23.77 -16.34
N GLY A 41 -7.52 23.73 -17.42
CA GLY A 41 -6.24 24.44 -17.53
C GLY A 41 -5.08 23.88 -16.70
N ARG A 42 -5.27 22.71 -16.06
CA ARG A 42 -4.23 21.99 -15.29
C ARG A 42 -4.13 20.55 -15.81
N GLY A 43 -3.02 19.90 -15.47
CA GLY A 43 -2.74 18.53 -15.85
C GLY A 43 -2.27 18.40 -17.29
N ALA A 44 -1.93 17.18 -17.68
CA ALA A 44 -1.54 16.87 -19.04
C ALA A 44 -2.74 16.92 -19.98
N THR A 45 -2.56 17.59 -21.12
CA THR A 45 -3.43 17.44 -22.28
C THR A 45 -3.12 16.13 -22.96
N VAL A 46 -4.00 15.14 -22.77
CA VAL A 46 -3.85 13.79 -23.29
C VAL A 46 -4.62 13.58 -24.62
N PRO A 47 -4.14 12.69 -25.51
CA PRO A 47 -4.82 12.42 -26.78
C PRO A 47 -6.04 11.50 -26.65
N PHE A 48 -6.24 10.88 -25.48
CA PHE A 48 -7.32 9.94 -25.21
C PHE A 48 -8.50 10.59 -24.47
N THR A 49 -9.60 9.84 -24.34
CA THR A 49 -10.63 10.08 -23.34
C THR A 49 -10.73 8.86 -22.45
N GLU A 50 -10.54 9.07 -21.16
CA GLU A 50 -10.68 8.06 -20.12
C GLU A 50 -12.14 7.82 -19.77
N ILE A 51 -12.48 6.57 -19.47
CA ILE A 51 -13.77 6.17 -18.92
C ILE A 51 -13.52 5.15 -17.81
N GLU A 52 -13.91 5.51 -16.59
CA GLU A 52 -13.86 4.61 -15.42
C GLU A 52 -14.85 3.44 -15.60
N ALA A 53 -14.43 2.22 -15.27
CA ALA A 53 -15.22 1.01 -15.49
C ALA A 53 -16.48 0.97 -14.62
N GLU A 54 -16.41 1.47 -13.39
CA GLU A 54 -17.55 1.56 -12.47
C GLU A 54 -18.61 2.59 -12.91
N ALA A 55 -18.28 3.45 -13.87
CA ALA A 55 -19.22 4.37 -14.52
C ALA A 55 -19.78 3.79 -15.84
N ALA A 56 -19.24 2.69 -16.33
CA ALA A 56 -19.69 2.02 -17.55
C ALA A 56 -20.80 0.99 -17.29
N ALA A 57 -21.47 0.53 -18.36
CA ALA A 57 -22.49 -0.50 -18.21
C ALA A 57 -21.83 -1.84 -17.91
N THR A 58 -22.23 -2.51 -16.83
CA THR A 58 -21.67 -3.81 -16.44
C THR A 58 -22.74 -4.72 -15.84
N ASN A 59 -22.50 -6.02 -15.93
CA ASN A 59 -23.20 -7.07 -15.17
C ASN A 59 -22.26 -7.82 -14.20
N GLY A 60 -21.03 -7.34 -14.00
CA GLY A 60 -20.11 -7.82 -12.96
C GLY A 60 -20.26 -7.04 -11.64
N GLU A 61 -19.35 -7.30 -10.70
CA GLU A 61 -19.34 -6.68 -9.38
C GLU A 61 -18.53 -5.38 -9.38
N VAL A 62 -19.16 -4.25 -9.05
CA VAL A 62 -18.43 -3.01 -8.76
C VAL A 62 -17.79 -3.14 -7.37
N ILE A 63 -16.47 -3.07 -7.30
CA ILE A 63 -15.69 -3.15 -6.05
C ILE A 63 -15.21 -1.75 -5.61
N GLY A 64 -14.98 -1.59 -4.31
CA GLY A 64 -14.60 -0.30 -3.70
C GLY A 64 -15.80 0.64 -3.42
N SER A 65 -15.56 1.87 -2.97
CA SER A 65 -14.24 2.49 -2.78
C SER A 65 -13.48 1.96 -1.56
N ASP A 66 -12.16 1.83 -1.66
CA ASP A 66 -11.28 1.49 -0.53
C ASP A 66 -9.93 2.20 -0.70
N ARG A 67 -9.30 2.66 0.39
CA ARG A 67 -8.00 3.34 0.38
C ARG A 67 -6.92 2.61 1.18
N VAL A 68 -7.26 1.46 1.75
CA VAL A 68 -6.35 0.66 2.57
C VAL A 68 -5.32 0.00 1.66
N TYR A 69 -4.04 0.38 1.83
CA TYR A 69 -2.91 -0.28 1.18
C TYR A 69 -3.00 -1.80 1.31
N THR A 70 -2.56 -2.52 0.28
CA THR A 70 -2.67 -3.98 0.10
C THR A 70 -4.04 -4.52 -0.28
N ARG A 71 -5.02 -3.66 -0.58
CA ARG A 71 -6.31 -4.08 -1.12
C ARG A 71 -6.47 -3.64 -2.56
N LEU A 72 -7.03 -4.52 -3.38
CA LEU A 72 -7.17 -4.29 -4.81
C LEU A 72 -7.85 -2.96 -5.19
N PRO A 73 -8.96 -2.50 -4.54
CA PRO A 73 -9.56 -1.22 -4.89
C PRO A 73 -8.70 -0.01 -4.49
N SER A 74 -7.75 -0.14 -3.55
CA SER A 74 -6.91 1.00 -3.16
C SER A 74 -5.99 1.48 -4.26
N GLU A 75 -5.65 0.62 -5.22
CA GLU A 75 -4.80 1.00 -6.36
C GLU A 75 -5.60 1.30 -7.64
N ALA A 76 -6.92 1.16 -7.60
CA ALA A 76 -7.80 1.53 -8.72
C ALA A 76 -7.89 3.06 -8.87
N SER A 77 -8.05 3.56 -10.10
CA SER A 77 -8.42 4.97 -10.31
C SER A 77 -9.75 5.25 -9.63
N GLY A 78 -9.88 6.40 -8.96
CA GLY A 78 -11.12 6.69 -8.22
C GLY A 78 -11.39 5.72 -7.04
N ARG A 79 -10.47 4.79 -6.77
CA ARG A 79 -10.53 3.74 -5.76
C ARG A 79 -11.58 2.67 -5.98
N ARG A 80 -12.12 2.56 -7.21
CA ARG A 80 -13.20 1.64 -7.57
C ARG A 80 -12.88 0.98 -8.90
N ALA A 81 -13.40 -0.22 -9.10
CA ALA A 81 -13.22 -0.97 -10.34
C ALA A 81 -14.37 -1.96 -10.52
N VAL A 82 -14.36 -2.73 -11.61
CA VAL A 82 -15.34 -3.79 -11.84
C VAL A 82 -14.65 -5.15 -11.91
N ARG A 83 -15.06 -6.06 -11.04
CA ARG A 83 -14.66 -7.47 -11.04
C ARG A 83 -15.59 -8.30 -11.90
N LEU A 84 -14.99 -9.15 -12.73
CA LEU A 84 -15.63 -10.11 -13.62
C LEU A 84 -15.09 -11.51 -13.29
N ASP A 85 -15.91 -12.41 -12.76
CA ASP A 85 -15.52 -13.77 -12.36
C ASP A 85 -16.45 -14.88 -12.84
N ALA A 86 -17.34 -14.57 -13.78
CA ALA A 86 -18.12 -15.56 -14.52
C ALA A 86 -18.09 -15.34 -16.04
N ALA A 87 -18.22 -16.43 -16.79
CA ALA A 87 -18.36 -16.37 -18.25
C ALA A 87 -19.63 -15.57 -18.63
N GLY A 88 -19.47 -14.61 -19.54
CA GLY A 88 -20.53 -13.69 -19.97
C GLY A 88 -20.57 -12.37 -19.21
N GLU A 89 -19.82 -12.21 -18.12
CA GLU A 89 -19.68 -10.92 -17.44
C GLU A 89 -18.81 -9.96 -18.25
N TYR A 90 -19.16 -8.68 -18.17
CA TYR A 90 -18.53 -7.64 -19.00
C TYR A 90 -18.50 -6.26 -18.35
N VAL A 91 -17.63 -5.41 -18.90
CA VAL A 91 -17.73 -3.94 -18.85
C VAL A 91 -17.92 -3.43 -20.27
N GLU A 92 -18.93 -2.59 -20.51
CA GLU A 92 -19.27 -2.03 -21.81
C GLU A 92 -19.23 -0.49 -21.77
N PHE A 93 -18.18 0.03 -22.40
CA PHE A 93 -17.93 1.44 -22.59
C PHE A 93 -18.70 1.98 -23.79
N THR A 94 -19.18 3.22 -23.68
CA THR A 94 -19.80 3.94 -24.80
C THR A 94 -18.88 5.05 -25.23
N LEU A 95 -18.42 5.01 -26.48
CA LEU A 95 -17.45 6.01 -26.95
C LEU A 95 -18.07 7.42 -26.97
N PRO A 96 -17.51 8.40 -26.24
CA PRO A 96 -18.02 9.78 -26.28
C PRO A 96 -17.58 10.51 -27.55
N LYS A 97 -16.50 10.06 -28.18
CA LYS A 97 -15.92 10.59 -29.42
C LYS A 97 -15.36 9.43 -30.27
N ALA A 98 -14.99 9.71 -31.52
CA ALA A 98 -14.38 8.68 -32.37
C ALA A 98 -13.03 8.21 -31.80
N ALA A 99 -12.75 6.91 -31.91
CA ALA A 99 -11.51 6.29 -31.46
C ALA A 99 -11.13 5.11 -32.36
N ASN A 100 -9.84 4.89 -32.58
CA ASN A 100 -9.31 3.74 -33.33
C ASN A 100 -8.33 2.91 -32.48
N ALA A 101 -8.10 3.31 -31.23
CA ALA A 101 -7.21 2.67 -30.28
C ALA A 101 -7.81 2.70 -28.87
N MET A 102 -7.39 1.74 -28.04
CA MET A 102 -7.78 1.64 -26.64
C MET A 102 -6.61 1.17 -25.80
N THR A 103 -6.47 1.75 -24.61
CA THR A 103 -5.71 1.18 -23.50
C THR A 103 -6.69 0.79 -22.39
N VAL A 104 -6.51 -0.37 -21.78
CA VAL A 104 -7.30 -0.77 -20.60
C VAL A 104 -6.36 -0.99 -19.44
N ARG A 105 -6.72 -0.44 -18.27
CA ARG A 105 -6.09 -0.76 -17.00
C ARG A 105 -6.88 -1.86 -16.31
N TYR A 106 -6.18 -2.91 -15.90
CA TYR A 106 -6.80 -4.13 -15.43
C TYR A 106 -5.94 -4.81 -14.35
N SER A 107 -6.52 -5.78 -13.67
CA SER A 107 -5.79 -6.73 -12.84
C SER A 107 -6.32 -8.14 -13.08
N VAL A 108 -5.40 -9.11 -13.08
CA VAL A 108 -5.67 -10.56 -13.02
C VAL A 108 -4.81 -11.14 -11.90
N PRO A 109 -5.20 -12.26 -11.27
CA PRO A 109 -4.40 -12.84 -10.19
C PRO A 109 -3.00 -13.20 -10.66
N ASP A 110 -2.06 -13.18 -9.72
CA ASP A 110 -0.74 -13.77 -9.92
C ASP A 110 -0.79 -15.30 -9.84
N ASN A 111 0.27 -15.96 -10.29
CA ASN A 111 0.49 -17.38 -10.06
C ASN A 111 1.30 -17.62 -8.78
N ALA A 112 1.37 -18.89 -8.34
CA ALA A 112 2.08 -19.25 -7.11
C ALA A 112 3.62 -19.04 -7.17
N ALA A 113 4.18 -18.83 -8.38
CA ALA A 113 5.61 -18.64 -8.60
C ALA A 113 6.01 -17.17 -8.75
N GLY A 114 5.06 -16.23 -8.74
CA GLY A 114 5.35 -14.81 -8.97
C GLY A 114 5.73 -14.45 -10.39
N THR A 115 5.47 -15.34 -11.36
CA THR A 115 5.80 -15.12 -12.77
C THR A 115 4.60 -14.67 -13.59
N GLY A 116 3.45 -14.45 -12.96
CA GLY A 116 2.21 -14.02 -13.59
C GLY A 116 1.48 -15.12 -14.36
N ILE A 117 0.22 -14.84 -14.71
CA ILE A 117 -0.55 -15.59 -15.68
C ILE A 117 -0.78 -14.73 -16.93
N THR A 118 -1.28 -15.36 -17.99
CA THR A 118 -1.88 -14.64 -19.13
C THR A 118 -3.23 -15.27 -19.42
N ALA A 119 -4.27 -14.44 -19.48
CA ALA A 119 -5.64 -14.87 -19.71
C ALA A 119 -6.32 -13.98 -20.76
N PRO A 120 -7.02 -14.57 -21.75
CA PRO A 120 -7.71 -13.80 -22.77
C PRO A 120 -9.09 -13.31 -22.27
N VAL A 121 -9.48 -12.12 -22.72
CA VAL A 121 -10.86 -11.60 -22.67
C VAL A 121 -11.33 -11.23 -24.06
N ASP A 122 -12.63 -11.35 -24.33
CA ASP A 122 -13.21 -10.91 -25.59
C ASP A 122 -13.21 -9.38 -25.62
N LEU A 123 -12.60 -8.79 -26.66
CA LEU A 123 -12.86 -7.42 -27.05
C LEU A 123 -13.96 -7.41 -28.11
N ARG A 124 -15.09 -6.78 -27.79
CA ARG A 124 -16.27 -6.73 -28.66
C ARG A 124 -16.62 -5.30 -29.04
N VAL A 125 -17.14 -5.13 -30.26
CA VAL A 125 -17.65 -3.87 -30.79
C VAL A 125 -19.09 -4.07 -31.22
N ASN A 126 -20.02 -3.28 -30.66
CA ASN A 126 -21.46 -3.41 -30.88
C ASN A 126 -21.96 -4.87 -30.73
N GLY A 127 -21.50 -5.55 -29.68
CA GLY A 127 -21.83 -6.94 -29.35
C GLY A 127 -21.08 -8.02 -30.14
N THR A 128 -20.46 -7.67 -31.27
CA THR A 128 -19.69 -8.60 -32.10
C THR A 128 -18.25 -8.71 -31.60
N LYS A 129 -17.73 -9.93 -31.43
CA LYS A 129 -16.33 -10.16 -31.07
C LYS A 129 -15.41 -9.65 -32.17
N LEU A 130 -14.52 -8.71 -31.83
CA LEU A 130 -13.50 -8.18 -32.71
C LEU A 130 -12.25 -9.06 -32.66
N LYS A 131 -11.72 -9.31 -31.46
CA LYS A 131 -10.54 -10.13 -31.19
C LYS A 131 -10.43 -10.46 -29.70
N ASP A 132 -9.45 -11.30 -29.35
CA ASP A 132 -9.04 -11.49 -27.97
C ASP A 132 -8.08 -10.36 -27.55
N LEU A 133 -8.18 -9.96 -26.29
CA LEU A 133 -7.21 -9.12 -25.61
C LEU A 133 -6.52 -9.98 -24.54
N SER A 134 -5.19 -10.03 -24.56
CA SER A 134 -4.41 -10.77 -23.57
C SER A 134 -4.15 -9.89 -22.35
N LEU A 135 -4.63 -10.33 -21.20
CA LEU A 135 -4.40 -9.71 -19.90
C LEU A 135 -3.38 -10.54 -19.12
N THR A 136 -2.37 -9.92 -18.54
CA THR A 136 -1.30 -10.59 -17.79
C THR A 136 -1.02 -9.96 -16.44
N SER A 137 -0.61 -10.77 -15.46
CA SER A 137 -0.08 -10.31 -14.17
C SER A 137 1.44 -10.27 -14.11
N LYS A 138 2.14 -10.55 -15.22
CA LYS A 138 3.61 -10.63 -15.27
C LYS A 138 4.32 -9.37 -14.78
N TYR A 139 3.74 -8.21 -15.03
CA TYR A 139 4.33 -6.91 -14.69
C TYR A 139 3.70 -6.25 -13.46
N GLY A 140 2.64 -6.87 -12.91
CA GLY A 140 2.04 -6.48 -11.65
C GLY A 140 2.45 -7.42 -10.51
N TRP A 141 1.81 -7.25 -9.36
CA TRP A 141 1.96 -8.08 -8.17
C TRP A 141 3.35 -8.08 -7.55
N TYR A 142 3.51 -7.18 -6.60
CA TYR A 142 4.66 -7.09 -5.72
C TYR A 142 4.22 -7.43 -4.29
N TYR A 143 5.16 -7.85 -3.46
CA TYR A 143 4.87 -8.39 -2.14
C TYR A 143 5.92 -7.95 -1.13
N GLY A 144 5.51 -7.94 0.14
CA GLY A 144 6.37 -7.63 1.27
C GLY A 144 6.64 -6.13 1.45
N GLY A 145 7.62 -5.83 2.31
CA GLY A 145 8.13 -4.48 2.51
C GLY A 145 9.22 -4.14 1.50
N TYR A 146 9.53 -2.85 1.37
CA TYR A 146 10.63 -2.39 0.51
C TYR A 146 12.00 -2.94 0.97
N PRO A 147 12.90 -3.35 0.05
CA PRO A 147 12.73 -3.39 -1.40
C PRO A 147 11.73 -4.47 -1.85
N PHE A 148 10.82 -4.07 -2.74
CA PHE A 148 9.72 -4.93 -3.16
C PHE A 148 10.22 -6.09 -4.04
N GLY A 149 9.73 -7.29 -3.76
CA GLY A 149 9.92 -8.47 -4.60
C GLY A 149 8.64 -8.88 -5.30
N ASN A 150 8.76 -9.67 -6.35
CA ASN A 150 7.64 -10.31 -7.05
C ASN A 150 7.42 -11.75 -6.58
N GLN A 151 7.81 -12.09 -5.35
CA GLN A 151 7.62 -13.42 -4.76
C GLN A 151 6.33 -13.44 -3.93
N PRO A 152 5.31 -14.24 -4.29
CA PRO A 152 4.02 -14.22 -3.64
C PRO A 152 4.09 -14.37 -2.12
N GLY A 153 3.44 -13.45 -1.40
CA GLY A 153 3.53 -13.37 0.05
C GLY A 153 2.56 -12.38 0.69
N ASN A 154 2.90 -11.91 1.88
CA ASN A 154 2.10 -10.90 2.58
C ASN A 154 2.23 -9.52 1.93
N GLN A 155 1.27 -8.64 2.20
CA GLN A 155 1.23 -7.27 1.69
C GLN A 155 1.34 -7.20 0.16
N PRO A 156 0.45 -7.88 -0.59
CA PRO A 156 0.46 -7.75 -2.04
C PRO A 156 0.10 -6.32 -2.45
N HIS A 157 0.70 -5.81 -3.52
CA HIS A 157 0.51 -4.45 -4.04
C HIS A 157 0.96 -4.39 -5.50
N HIS A 158 0.86 -3.21 -6.12
CA HIS A 158 1.15 -2.99 -7.54
C HIS A 158 0.32 -3.94 -8.43
N PHE A 159 -0.97 -4.03 -8.15
CA PHE A 159 -1.87 -5.07 -8.66
C PHE A 159 -2.24 -4.91 -10.13
N TYR A 160 -2.22 -3.68 -10.63
CA TYR A 160 -2.74 -3.33 -11.93
C TYR A 160 -1.63 -3.26 -12.97
N ASP A 161 -2.03 -3.48 -14.21
CA ASP A 161 -1.22 -3.34 -15.41
C ASP A 161 -2.08 -2.71 -16.52
N GLU A 162 -1.44 -2.18 -17.56
CA GLU A 162 -2.12 -1.64 -18.73
C GLU A 162 -1.77 -2.37 -20.03
N THR A 163 -2.79 -2.70 -20.81
CA THR A 163 -2.60 -3.26 -22.16
C THR A 163 -3.27 -2.39 -23.21
N ARG A 164 -2.62 -2.24 -24.36
CA ARG A 164 -3.05 -1.33 -25.43
C ARG A 164 -3.28 -2.04 -26.75
N THR A 165 -4.25 -1.57 -27.53
CA THR A 165 -4.64 -2.20 -28.78
C THR A 165 -5.24 -1.24 -29.81
N LEU A 166 -4.90 -1.43 -31.09
CA LEU A 166 -5.57 -0.77 -32.22
C LEU A 166 -6.79 -1.58 -32.65
N PHE A 167 -7.93 -0.92 -32.91
CA PHE A 167 -9.15 -1.61 -33.39
C PHE A 167 -9.06 -2.05 -34.86
N GLY A 168 -8.12 -1.50 -35.64
CA GLY A 168 -7.99 -1.74 -37.09
C GLY A 168 -8.98 -0.93 -37.94
N SER A 169 -9.86 -0.15 -37.31
CA SER A 169 -10.74 0.82 -37.94
C SER A 169 -11.08 1.93 -36.95
N THR A 170 -11.52 3.09 -37.44
CA THR A 170 -12.03 4.17 -36.59
C THR A 170 -13.48 3.90 -36.22
N LEU A 171 -13.73 3.70 -34.93
CA LEU A 171 -15.05 3.56 -34.35
C LEU A 171 -15.66 4.94 -34.12
N ALA A 172 -16.95 5.11 -34.44
CA ALA A 172 -17.66 6.37 -34.26
C ALA A 172 -18.08 6.57 -32.80
N ALA A 173 -18.36 7.83 -32.41
CA ALA A 173 -19.02 8.13 -31.15
C ALA A 173 -20.35 7.35 -31.02
N GLY A 174 -20.70 6.93 -29.81
CA GLY A 174 -21.85 6.08 -29.50
C GLY A 174 -21.60 4.58 -29.70
N THR A 175 -20.50 4.17 -30.34
CA THR A 175 -20.11 2.76 -30.46
C THR A 175 -19.92 2.14 -29.07
N LYS A 176 -20.41 0.91 -28.89
CA LYS A 176 -20.22 0.12 -27.67
C LYS A 176 -18.96 -0.72 -27.79
N VAL A 177 -17.99 -0.47 -26.91
CA VAL A 177 -16.76 -1.27 -26.80
C VAL A 177 -16.83 -2.05 -25.50
N ARG A 178 -16.77 -3.37 -25.58
CA ARG A 178 -17.00 -4.25 -24.44
C ARG A 178 -15.80 -5.15 -24.20
N ILE A 179 -15.38 -5.24 -22.95
CA ILE A 179 -14.46 -6.26 -22.43
C ILE A 179 -15.32 -7.32 -21.77
N GLN A 180 -15.28 -8.57 -22.24
CA GLN A 180 -16.16 -9.64 -21.78
C GLN A 180 -15.38 -10.92 -21.46
N VAL A 181 -15.66 -11.53 -20.32
CA VAL A 181 -15.08 -12.82 -19.93
C VAL A 181 -15.75 -13.92 -20.75
N ALA A 182 -14.98 -14.61 -21.58
CA ALA A 182 -15.48 -15.77 -22.33
C ALA A 182 -15.43 -17.07 -21.50
N SER A 183 -14.42 -17.18 -20.63
CA SER A 183 -14.15 -18.36 -19.80
C SER A 183 -13.27 -17.96 -18.61
N THR A 184 -13.46 -18.63 -17.47
CA THR A 184 -12.63 -18.48 -16.27
C THR A 184 -11.59 -19.60 -16.10
N ALA A 185 -11.36 -20.37 -17.17
CA ALA A 185 -10.40 -21.47 -17.14
C ALA A 185 -8.94 -21.01 -17.01
N ALA A 186 -8.59 -19.87 -17.63
CA ALA A 186 -7.23 -19.32 -17.60
C ALA A 186 -7.01 -18.35 -16.42
N SER A 187 -8.07 -17.72 -15.94
CA SER A 187 -8.04 -16.87 -14.75
C SER A 187 -9.38 -17.00 -14.01
N PRO A 188 -9.37 -17.20 -12.68
CA PRO A 188 -10.61 -17.30 -11.90
C PRO A 188 -11.38 -15.98 -11.83
N TRP A 189 -10.73 -14.84 -12.07
CA TRP A 189 -11.36 -13.53 -12.09
C TRP A 189 -10.53 -12.51 -12.89
N PHE A 190 -11.16 -11.42 -13.27
CA PHE A 190 -10.57 -10.27 -13.93
C PHE A 190 -11.10 -9.01 -13.25
N VAL A 191 -10.29 -7.97 -13.17
CA VAL A 191 -10.74 -6.64 -12.74
C VAL A 191 -10.42 -5.65 -13.84
N VAL A 192 -11.40 -4.85 -14.23
CA VAL A 192 -11.26 -3.72 -15.16
C VAL A 192 -11.42 -2.46 -14.34
N ASP A 193 -10.40 -1.61 -14.36
CA ASP A 193 -10.37 -0.32 -13.66
C ASP A 193 -10.93 0.78 -14.56
N LEU A 194 -10.35 0.95 -15.74
CA LEU A 194 -10.71 1.99 -16.70
C LEU A 194 -10.30 1.62 -18.12
N ALA A 195 -10.79 2.41 -19.09
CA ALA A 195 -10.30 2.36 -20.46
C ALA A 195 -10.10 3.76 -21.06
N ASP A 196 -8.95 3.95 -21.71
CA ASP A 196 -8.58 5.14 -22.45
C ASP A 196 -8.81 4.93 -23.95
N PHE A 197 -9.65 5.77 -24.55
CA PHE A 197 -9.96 5.70 -25.97
C PHE A 197 -9.31 6.84 -26.76
N GLU A 198 -8.46 6.48 -27.73
CA GLU A 198 -7.66 7.43 -28.51
C GLU A 198 -8.01 7.34 -30.01
N LEU A 199 -7.97 8.48 -30.69
CA LEU A 199 -7.82 8.52 -32.14
C LEU A 199 -6.33 8.63 -32.46
N ALA A 200 -5.65 7.47 -32.45
CA ALA A 200 -4.24 7.37 -32.81
C ALA A 200 -4.04 7.86 -34.26
N PRO A 201 -3.09 8.77 -34.53
CA PRO A 201 -2.81 9.25 -35.87
C PRO A 201 -2.21 8.14 -36.73
N ASP A 202 -2.31 8.25 -38.06
CA ASP A 202 -1.61 7.34 -38.97
C ASP A 202 -0.09 7.32 -38.72
N PRO A 203 0.61 6.22 -39.04
CA PRO A 203 2.06 6.14 -38.89
C PRO A 203 2.77 7.28 -39.63
N ILE A 204 3.66 7.98 -38.92
CA ILE A 204 4.47 9.07 -39.47
C ILE A 204 5.44 8.48 -40.51
N PRO A 205 5.50 8.98 -41.75
CA PRO A 205 6.44 8.46 -42.75
C PRO A 205 7.88 8.89 -42.45
N GLN A 206 8.85 8.16 -43.02
CA GLN A 206 10.27 8.49 -42.92
C GLN A 206 10.53 9.94 -43.38
N PRO A 207 11.13 10.80 -42.53
CA PRO A 207 11.50 12.14 -42.94
C PRO A 207 12.51 12.14 -44.09
N ALA A 208 12.35 13.02 -45.07
CA ALA A 208 13.28 13.14 -46.19
C ALA A 208 14.73 13.40 -45.68
N GLY A 209 15.69 12.64 -46.20
CA GLY A 209 17.10 12.77 -45.85
C GLY A 209 17.51 12.15 -44.49
N SER A 210 16.57 11.54 -43.75
CA SER A 210 16.90 10.75 -42.54
C SER A 210 17.50 9.39 -42.89
N LEU A 211 18.29 8.84 -41.97
CA LEU A 211 18.79 7.46 -42.02
C LEU A 211 17.73 6.52 -41.46
N ASN A 212 17.59 5.31 -42.00
CA ASN A 212 16.65 4.31 -41.49
C ASN A 212 17.41 3.22 -40.73
N VAL A 213 16.94 2.84 -39.53
CA VAL A 213 17.60 1.78 -38.73
C VAL A 213 17.64 0.42 -39.45
N ASP A 214 16.71 0.16 -40.38
CA ASP A 214 16.71 -1.07 -41.17
C ASP A 214 17.91 -1.16 -42.11
N ASP A 215 18.39 -0.02 -42.63
CA ASP A 215 19.58 0.04 -43.50
C ASP A 215 20.86 -0.37 -42.74
N PHE A 216 20.79 -0.40 -41.40
CA PHE A 216 21.85 -0.87 -40.50
C PHE A 216 21.60 -2.29 -39.98
N GLY A 217 20.52 -2.96 -40.44
CA GLY A 217 20.20 -4.35 -40.09
C GLY A 217 19.26 -4.53 -38.91
N ALA A 218 18.55 -3.47 -38.46
CA ALA A 218 17.52 -3.61 -37.43
C ALA A 218 16.34 -4.47 -37.91
N VAL A 219 15.78 -5.29 -37.02
CA VAL A 219 14.75 -6.28 -37.38
C VAL A 219 13.39 -5.91 -36.77
N ARG A 220 12.42 -5.59 -37.63
CA ARG A 220 11.12 -5.00 -37.25
C ARG A 220 10.12 -5.92 -36.54
N ASN A 221 10.40 -7.22 -36.44
CA ASN A 221 9.49 -8.19 -35.83
C ASN A 221 9.92 -8.62 -34.42
N GLY A 222 10.98 -8.02 -33.87
CA GLY A 222 11.50 -8.30 -32.54
C GLY A 222 12.19 -9.67 -32.39
N ALA A 223 12.38 -10.42 -33.48
CA ALA A 223 12.88 -11.79 -33.39
C ALA A 223 14.37 -11.88 -32.97
N THR A 224 15.15 -10.82 -33.22
CA THR A 224 16.58 -10.77 -32.93
C THR A 224 16.99 -9.42 -32.36
N ASP A 225 18.07 -9.42 -31.58
CA ASP A 225 18.66 -8.19 -31.04
C ASP A 225 19.06 -7.20 -32.15
N SER A 226 18.59 -5.97 -32.02
CA SER A 226 18.83 -4.85 -32.92
C SER A 226 19.70 -3.76 -32.28
N THR A 227 20.22 -3.95 -31.05
CA THR A 227 21.03 -2.94 -30.34
C THR A 227 22.19 -2.43 -31.18
N ALA A 228 22.98 -3.33 -31.79
CA ALA A 228 24.14 -2.93 -32.60
C ALA A 228 23.74 -2.13 -33.86
N ALA A 229 22.63 -2.50 -34.51
CA ALA A 229 22.12 -1.79 -35.68
C ALA A 229 21.64 -0.38 -35.31
N PHE A 230 20.93 -0.25 -34.18
CA PHE A 230 20.52 1.05 -33.66
C PHE A 230 21.71 1.92 -33.28
N GLN A 231 22.71 1.35 -32.59
CA GLN A 231 23.92 2.09 -32.23
C GLN A 231 24.65 2.61 -33.48
N ALA A 232 24.83 1.76 -34.50
CA ALA A 232 25.45 2.16 -35.75
C ALA A 232 24.65 3.26 -36.48
N ALA A 233 23.32 3.18 -36.45
CA ALA A 233 22.46 4.19 -37.06
C ALA A 233 22.57 5.55 -36.34
N VAL A 234 22.54 5.59 -35.01
CA VAL A 234 22.66 6.85 -34.24
C VAL A 234 24.06 7.47 -34.36
N ASP A 235 25.10 6.64 -34.40
CA ASP A 235 26.47 7.10 -34.65
C ASP A 235 26.61 7.72 -36.04
N ALA A 236 26.04 7.07 -37.06
CA ALA A 236 26.01 7.60 -38.42
C ALA A 236 25.16 8.87 -38.54
N GLY A 237 24.02 8.93 -37.83
CA GLY A 237 23.15 10.10 -37.76
C GLY A 237 23.90 11.31 -37.22
N LYS A 238 24.60 11.14 -36.09
CA LYS A 238 25.49 12.17 -35.54
C LYS A 238 26.58 12.58 -36.53
N ALA A 239 27.31 11.63 -37.09
CA ALA A 239 28.44 11.90 -37.99
C ALA A 239 28.01 12.66 -39.26
N GLN A 240 26.80 12.41 -39.76
CA GLN A 240 26.26 13.04 -40.96
C GLN A 240 25.38 14.27 -40.69
N GLY A 241 25.08 14.58 -39.42
CA GLY A 241 24.12 15.63 -39.06
C GLY A 241 22.69 15.31 -39.53
N LYS A 242 22.31 14.03 -39.54
CA LYS A 242 21.00 13.54 -40.01
C LYS A 242 20.20 12.92 -38.87
N ALA A 243 18.87 13.05 -38.95
CA ALA A 243 17.98 12.29 -38.09
C ALA A 243 18.04 10.79 -38.43
N VAL A 244 17.76 9.96 -37.43
CA VAL A 244 17.57 8.51 -37.54
C VAL A 244 16.10 8.22 -37.36
N TYR A 245 15.53 7.47 -38.30
CA TYR A 245 14.14 7.08 -38.34
C TYR A 245 13.97 5.63 -37.94
N ILE A 246 13.00 5.38 -37.06
CA ILE A 246 12.55 4.06 -36.63
C ILE A 246 11.21 3.81 -37.34
N PRO A 247 11.14 2.92 -38.34
CA PRO A 247 9.87 2.54 -38.96
C PRO A 247 8.89 1.90 -37.98
N ALA A 248 7.65 1.73 -38.43
CA ALA A 248 6.67 0.90 -37.72
C ALA A 248 7.19 -0.54 -37.61
N GLY A 249 7.18 -1.09 -36.40
CA GLY A 249 7.73 -2.38 -36.04
C GLY A 249 8.02 -2.49 -34.54
N THR A 250 8.30 -3.70 -34.10
CA THR A 250 8.82 -4.01 -32.76
C THR A 250 10.28 -4.41 -32.90
N TYR A 251 11.16 -3.78 -32.14
CA TYR A 251 12.60 -3.98 -32.22
C TYR A 251 13.12 -4.39 -30.84
N THR A 252 13.72 -5.58 -30.76
CA THR A 252 14.32 -6.08 -29.54
C THR A 252 15.70 -5.46 -29.35
N LEU A 253 15.99 -4.93 -28.16
CA LEU A 253 17.28 -4.41 -27.74
C LEU A 253 17.71 -5.14 -26.47
N TRP A 254 18.92 -5.68 -26.45
CA TRP A 254 19.49 -6.35 -25.27
C TRP A 254 20.47 -5.47 -24.48
N ASP A 255 20.62 -4.21 -24.89
CA ASP A 255 21.44 -3.20 -24.22
C ASP A 255 20.94 -1.81 -24.61
N HIS A 256 21.40 -0.80 -23.87
CA HIS A 256 21.04 0.59 -24.11
C HIS A 256 21.69 1.10 -25.41
N VAL A 257 20.97 1.93 -26.14
CA VAL A 257 21.53 2.69 -27.27
C VAL A 257 21.98 4.05 -26.77
N VAL A 258 23.26 4.37 -26.94
CA VAL A 258 23.84 5.64 -26.47
C VAL A 258 23.71 6.70 -27.56
N VAL A 259 23.07 7.83 -27.23
CA VAL A 259 22.77 8.93 -28.15
C VAL A 259 23.53 10.20 -27.79
N ASP A 260 24.00 10.93 -28.79
CA ASP A 260 24.73 12.20 -28.62
C ASP A 260 24.69 12.99 -29.93
N GLY A 261 24.10 14.19 -29.95
CA GLY A 261 24.03 15.06 -31.13
C GLY A 261 23.17 14.53 -32.27
N VAL A 262 22.09 13.82 -31.96
CA VAL A 262 21.24 13.13 -32.95
C VAL A 262 19.75 13.25 -32.62
N THR A 263 18.92 13.30 -33.67
CA THR A 263 17.48 13.10 -33.54
C THR A 263 17.15 11.64 -33.84
N LEU A 264 16.51 10.94 -32.91
CA LEU A 264 15.92 9.62 -33.10
C LEU A 264 14.40 9.74 -33.10
N ARG A 265 13.77 9.38 -34.22
CA ARG A 265 12.33 9.59 -34.45
C ARG A 265 11.64 8.31 -34.91
N GLY A 266 10.53 7.95 -34.27
CA GLY A 266 9.70 6.84 -34.74
C GLY A 266 8.53 7.24 -35.64
N ALA A 267 7.77 6.22 -36.04
CA ALA A 267 6.52 6.34 -36.79
C ALA A 267 5.31 6.71 -35.90
N GLY A 268 5.51 6.92 -34.61
CA GLY A 268 4.48 7.13 -33.59
C GLY A 268 4.56 6.08 -32.48
N PRO A 269 4.18 6.42 -31.23
CA PRO A 269 4.29 5.51 -30.08
C PRO A 269 3.41 4.26 -30.18
N TRP A 270 2.38 4.27 -31.02
CA TRP A 270 1.56 3.09 -31.33
C TRP A 270 2.21 2.12 -32.34
N TYR A 271 3.28 2.54 -33.03
CA TYR A 271 3.81 1.84 -34.20
C TYR A 271 5.27 1.44 -34.11
N SER A 272 6.13 2.30 -33.56
CA SER A 272 7.56 2.01 -33.38
C SER A 272 7.81 1.65 -31.93
N VAL A 273 8.08 0.38 -31.65
CA VAL A 273 8.24 -0.14 -30.28
C VAL A 273 9.64 -0.70 -30.10
N LEU A 274 10.37 -0.17 -29.13
CA LEU A 274 11.62 -0.73 -28.62
C LEU A 274 11.30 -1.58 -27.39
N THR A 275 11.82 -2.80 -27.32
CA THR A 275 11.52 -3.74 -26.23
C THR A 275 12.69 -4.66 -25.97
N GLY A 276 12.59 -5.49 -24.94
CA GLY A 276 13.54 -6.57 -24.67
C GLY A 276 14.40 -6.36 -23.44
N ARG A 277 14.89 -7.50 -22.95
CA ARG A 277 15.87 -7.63 -21.88
C ARG A 277 16.92 -8.63 -22.33
N ASN A 278 18.17 -8.43 -21.96
CA ASN A 278 19.21 -9.38 -22.28
C ASN A 278 18.89 -10.74 -21.63
N PRO A 279 18.97 -11.86 -22.36
CA PRO A 279 18.55 -13.17 -21.86
C PRO A 279 19.43 -13.72 -20.74
N THR A 280 20.63 -13.16 -20.54
CA THR A 280 21.59 -13.65 -19.53
C THR A 280 22.16 -12.56 -18.62
N GLN A 281 22.08 -11.29 -19.02
CA GLN A 281 22.60 -10.16 -18.25
C GLN A 281 21.45 -9.31 -17.71
N ARG A 282 20.98 -9.60 -16.49
CA ARG A 282 19.80 -8.96 -15.87
C ARG A 282 19.78 -7.43 -15.94
N ASN A 283 20.96 -6.81 -15.90
CA ASN A 283 21.19 -5.37 -15.79
C ASN A 283 21.28 -4.67 -17.16
N ARG A 284 20.87 -5.35 -18.24
CA ARG A 284 20.84 -4.80 -19.60
C ARG A 284 19.48 -5.04 -20.22
N ALA A 285 18.86 -3.97 -20.69
CA ALA A 285 17.55 -3.99 -21.31
C ALA A 285 17.44 -2.92 -22.40
N ALA A 286 16.29 -2.86 -23.07
CA ALA A 286 15.99 -1.77 -23.97
C ALA A 286 15.96 -0.42 -23.24
N GLY A 287 16.71 0.55 -23.76
CA GLY A 287 16.73 1.91 -23.25
C GLY A 287 17.53 2.84 -24.16
N ILE A 288 17.26 4.14 -24.09
CA ILE A 288 17.99 5.17 -24.84
C ILE A 288 18.71 6.09 -23.84
N TYR A 289 20.03 6.07 -23.87
CA TYR A 289 20.86 6.70 -22.83
C TYR A 289 21.70 7.84 -23.39
N GLY A 290 21.77 8.94 -22.64
CA GLY A 290 22.86 9.89 -22.77
C GLY A 290 24.16 9.31 -22.21
N LYS A 291 25.28 9.97 -22.49
CA LYS A 291 26.57 9.62 -21.91
C LYS A 291 26.64 10.02 -20.44
N TYR A 292 27.38 9.26 -19.66
CA TYR A 292 27.64 9.57 -18.25
C TYR A 292 28.73 10.64 -18.11
N VAL A 293 28.57 11.49 -17.09
CA VAL A 293 29.54 12.52 -16.71
C VAL A 293 30.49 11.96 -15.67
N SER A 294 31.79 12.21 -15.81
CA SER A 294 32.77 11.85 -14.78
C SER A 294 32.46 12.55 -13.45
N GLY A 295 32.31 11.78 -12.37
CA GLY A 295 31.88 12.32 -11.06
C GLY A 295 30.41 12.71 -11.00
N GLY A 296 29.59 12.28 -11.97
CA GLY A 296 28.14 12.48 -11.97
C GLY A 296 27.37 11.50 -11.07
N GLY A 297 26.06 11.38 -11.31
CA GLY A 297 25.16 10.55 -10.50
C GLY A 297 25.41 9.05 -10.58
N TYR A 298 25.81 8.56 -11.76
CA TYR A 298 26.07 7.14 -11.95
C TYR A 298 27.43 6.73 -11.38
N THR A 299 27.41 5.80 -10.43
CA THR A 299 28.60 5.30 -9.72
C THR A 299 29.07 3.93 -10.20
N GLY A 300 28.32 3.29 -11.10
CA GLY A 300 28.68 2.00 -11.67
C GLY A 300 29.77 2.10 -12.76
N PRO A 301 30.22 0.94 -13.30
CA PRO A 301 31.20 0.93 -14.37
C PRO A 301 30.67 1.63 -15.63
N VAL A 302 31.40 2.64 -16.12
CA VAL A 302 31.09 3.35 -17.37
C VAL A 302 31.86 2.73 -18.52
N ARG A 303 31.15 2.26 -19.54
CA ARG A 303 31.78 1.67 -20.74
C ARG A 303 32.31 2.77 -21.66
N SER A 304 33.30 2.44 -22.49
CA SER A 304 33.95 3.45 -23.35
C SER A 304 32.99 4.21 -24.27
N HIS A 305 31.91 3.57 -24.75
CA HIS A 305 30.91 4.22 -25.60
C HIS A 305 29.88 5.06 -24.82
N GLU A 306 29.74 4.84 -23.51
CA GLU A 306 28.88 5.62 -22.61
C GLU A 306 29.63 6.79 -21.94
N ALA A 307 30.95 6.83 -22.06
CA ALA A 307 31.82 7.81 -21.43
C ALA A 307 31.84 9.17 -22.17
N GLY A 308 32.35 10.18 -21.48
CA GLY A 308 32.61 11.51 -22.06
C GLY A 308 31.36 12.37 -22.19
N GLY A 309 30.40 12.20 -21.29
CA GLY A 309 29.19 13.02 -21.23
C GLY A 309 29.40 14.43 -20.66
N PRO A 310 28.32 15.23 -20.59
CA PRO A 310 26.96 14.85 -20.96
C PRO A 310 26.82 14.75 -22.49
N SER A 311 25.89 13.93 -22.96
CA SER A 311 25.42 14.04 -24.35
C SER A 311 24.79 15.40 -24.59
N ARG A 312 24.79 15.89 -25.84
CA ARG A 312 24.25 17.21 -26.19
C ARG A 312 23.33 17.16 -27.41
N ASN A 313 22.37 18.07 -27.50
CA ASN A 313 21.54 18.27 -28.70
C ASN A 313 20.85 16.98 -29.18
N VAL A 314 20.31 16.19 -28.25
CA VAL A 314 19.56 14.97 -28.54
C VAL A 314 18.07 15.29 -28.65
N THR A 315 17.40 14.72 -29.65
CA THR A 315 15.94 14.73 -29.72
C THR A 315 15.41 13.31 -29.87
N LEU A 316 14.63 12.85 -28.90
CA LEU A 316 13.93 11.56 -28.95
C LEU A 316 12.45 11.83 -29.15
N ARG A 317 11.83 11.25 -30.19
CA ARG A 317 10.40 11.52 -30.42
C ARG A 317 9.62 10.45 -31.15
N ASP A 318 8.33 10.37 -30.86
CA ASP A 318 7.34 9.59 -31.61
C ASP A 318 7.60 8.07 -31.65
N PHE A 319 8.00 7.44 -30.53
CA PHE A 319 8.14 5.98 -30.42
C PHE A 319 7.84 5.50 -28.99
N ALA A 320 7.76 4.18 -28.81
CA ALA A 320 7.57 3.55 -27.50
C ALA A 320 8.81 2.79 -27.03
N ILE A 321 9.03 2.76 -25.73
CA ILE A 321 9.94 1.84 -25.04
C ILE A 321 9.06 1.03 -24.08
N ILE A 322 8.90 -0.26 -24.37
CA ILE A 322 8.11 -1.19 -23.52
C ILE A 322 9.09 -2.26 -23.05
N GLY A 323 9.53 -2.13 -21.81
CA GLY A 323 10.52 -3.02 -21.22
C GLY A 323 9.97 -4.39 -20.86
N GLU A 324 10.83 -5.19 -20.25
CA GLU A 324 10.54 -6.55 -19.79
C GLU A 324 10.99 -6.71 -18.33
N ILE A 325 10.81 -5.65 -17.54
CA ILE A 325 11.23 -5.57 -16.13
C ILE A 325 10.03 -5.93 -15.25
N THR A 326 10.24 -6.88 -14.33
CA THR A 326 9.19 -7.48 -13.49
C THR A 326 9.53 -7.36 -12.00
N GLU A 327 10.56 -6.60 -11.69
CA GLU A 327 11.14 -6.50 -10.36
C GLU A 327 11.83 -5.14 -10.21
N ARG A 328 11.92 -4.65 -8.97
CA ARG A 328 12.69 -3.46 -8.67
C ARG A 328 14.06 -3.85 -8.11
N VAL A 329 15.11 -3.50 -8.85
CA VAL A 329 16.51 -3.74 -8.47
C VAL A 329 17.26 -2.45 -8.66
N ASP A 330 17.56 -1.76 -7.56
CA ASP A 330 17.96 -0.36 -7.62
C ASP A 330 19.30 -0.16 -8.33
N GLU A 331 20.22 -1.12 -8.22
CA GLU A 331 21.55 -1.08 -8.86
C GLU A 331 21.51 -1.34 -10.38
N ASP A 332 20.45 -1.98 -10.89
CA ASP A 332 20.34 -2.30 -12.31
C ASP A 332 19.92 -1.05 -13.10
N GLN A 333 20.73 -0.67 -14.09
CA GLN A 333 20.44 0.45 -15.00
C GLN A 333 19.47 0.02 -16.11
N VAL A 334 18.31 -0.52 -15.78
CA VAL A 334 17.30 -1.00 -16.75
C VAL A 334 16.12 -0.04 -16.88
N ASN A 335 16.44 1.25 -17.04
CA ASN A 335 15.49 2.34 -17.21
C ASN A 335 15.19 2.54 -18.70
N ALA A 336 14.07 3.18 -19.04
CA ALA A 336 13.83 3.52 -20.45
C ALA A 336 14.77 4.64 -20.93
N LEU A 337 15.01 5.64 -20.07
CA LEU A 337 15.94 6.74 -20.32
C LEU A 337 16.95 6.87 -19.19
N GLY A 338 18.20 7.15 -19.53
CA GLY A 338 19.25 7.38 -18.52
C GLY A 338 20.47 8.15 -19.02
N GLY A 339 21.47 8.29 -18.15
CA GLY A 339 22.65 9.13 -18.38
C GLY A 339 22.34 10.63 -18.39
N ALA A 340 23.26 11.44 -18.92
CA ALA A 340 23.13 12.89 -18.93
C ALA A 340 22.92 13.44 -20.36
N MET A 341 21.91 14.31 -20.54
CA MET A 341 21.58 14.93 -21.82
C MET A 341 21.34 16.44 -21.68
N THR A 342 22.28 17.24 -22.14
CA THR A 342 22.19 18.71 -22.16
C THR A 342 21.56 19.21 -23.46
N ASP A 343 20.78 20.30 -23.39
CA ASP A 343 20.12 20.91 -24.55
C ASP A 343 19.33 19.90 -25.38
N SER A 344 18.55 19.05 -24.69
CA SER A 344 17.96 17.85 -25.27
C SER A 344 16.48 17.73 -24.95
N THR A 345 15.73 17.06 -25.82
CA THR A 345 14.27 16.94 -25.73
C THR A 345 13.80 15.52 -25.97
N VAL A 346 12.89 15.06 -25.11
CA VAL A 346 12.08 13.86 -25.28
C VAL A 346 10.64 14.31 -25.52
N ASP A 347 10.03 13.89 -26.62
CA ASP A 347 8.71 14.39 -27.05
C ASP A 347 7.83 13.25 -27.57
N ASN A 348 6.63 13.07 -27.00
CA ASN A 348 5.66 12.07 -27.46
C ASN A 348 6.18 10.63 -27.44
N LEU A 349 6.79 10.23 -26.32
CA LEU A 349 7.16 8.84 -26.05
C LEU A 349 6.05 8.13 -25.26
N TRP A 350 5.97 6.81 -25.44
CA TRP A 350 5.26 5.89 -24.55
C TRP A 350 6.29 5.02 -23.84
N ILE A 351 6.31 5.02 -22.51
CA ILE A 351 7.29 4.31 -21.69
C ILE A 351 6.55 3.40 -20.73
N GLN A 352 6.88 2.11 -20.72
CA GLN A 352 6.19 1.10 -19.93
C GLN A 352 7.12 -0.05 -19.51
N HIS A 353 6.87 -0.69 -18.36
CA HIS A 353 7.56 -1.92 -17.90
C HIS A 353 9.08 -1.82 -17.83
N THR A 354 9.57 -0.64 -17.44
CA THR A 354 10.98 -0.41 -17.10
C THR A 354 11.15 -0.20 -15.61
N LYS A 355 12.39 -0.19 -15.10
CA LYS A 355 12.59 0.11 -13.68
C LYS A 355 12.10 1.51 -13.36
N VAL A 356 12.67 2.49 -14.07
CA VAL A 356 12.33 3.91 -14.01
C VAL A 356 12.06 4.38 -15.44
N GLY A 357 11.11 5.28 -15.62
CA GLY A 357 10.84 5.87 -16.94
C GLY A 357 12.02 6.73 -17.43
N ALA A 358 12.51 7.63 -16.59
CA ALA A 358 13.75 8.36 -16.84
C ALA A 358 14.57 8.60 -15.55
N TRP A 359 15.72 7.94 -15.42
CA TRP A 359 16.67 8.18 -14.33
C TRP A 359 17.84 9.00 -14.85
N MET A 360 17.76 10.32 -14.69
CA MET A 360 18.67 11.24 -15.35
C MET A 360 19.86 11.57 -14.46
N ASP A 361 20.94 10.80 -14.59
CA ASP A 361 22.20 11.00 -13.87
C ASP A 361 22.97 12.20 -14.41
N GLY A 362 22.74 13.38 -13.85
CA GLY A 362 23.48 14.59 -14.20
C GLY A 362 24.94 14.59 -13.69
N PRO A 363 25.65 15.73 -13.80
CA PRO A 363 25.12 17.04 -14.16
C PRO A 363 24.65 17.18 -15.61
N MET A 364 23.54 17.90 -15.82
CA MET A 364 23.06 18.30 -17.15
C MET A 364 22.25 19.60 -17.08
N ASN A 365 22.03 20.22 -18.24
CA ASN A 365 21.34 21.49 -18.34
C ASN A 365 20.33 21.50 -19.49
N ASN A 366 19.18 22.16 -19.31
CA ASN A 366 18.21 22.39 -20.39
C ASN A 366 17.72 21.09 -21.05
N PHE A 367 17.33 20.11 -20.23
CA PHE A 367 16.69 18.88 -20.66
C PHE A 367 15.17 19.02 -20.54
N THR A 368 14.41 18.55 -21.53
CA THR A 368 12.94 18.58 -21.50
C THR A 368 12.33 17.22 -21.82
N ILE A 369 11.41 16.74 -20.99
CA ILE A 369 10.47 15.66 -21.34
C ILE A 369 9.09 16.30 -21.55
N LYS A 370 8.43 16.01 -22.67
CA LYS A 370 7.08 16.51 -22.92
C LYS A 370 6.17 15.58 -23.71
N ASN A 371 4.86 15.82 -23.59
CA ASN A 371 3.80 15.15 -24.36
C ASN A 371 3.84 13.61 -24.26
N SER A 372 4.44 13.08 -23.20
CA SER A 372 4.78 11.67 -23.09
C SER A 372 3.86 10.94 -22.11
N ARG A 373 3.86 9.62 -22.20
CA ARG A 373 3.09 8.71 -21.35
C ARG A 373 4.08 7.76 -20.66
N ILE A 374 4.11 7.74 -19.33
CA ILE A 374 4.99 6.90 -18.52
C ILE A 374 4.11 6.08 -17.58
N ILE A 375 4.01 4.78 -17.85
CA ILE A 375 2.98 3.92 -17.26
C ILE A 375 3.66 2.66 -16.71
N ASP A 376 3.16 2.08 -15.62
CA ASP A 376 3.60 0.78 -15.09
C ASP A 376 5.12 0.66 -14.91
N GLN A 377 5.67 1.52 -14.04
CA GLN A 377 7.10 1.49 -13.69
C GLN A 377 7.28 0.77 -12.36
N THR A 378 8.36 0.00 -12.21
CA THR A 378 8.62 -0.69 -10.93
C THR A 378 9.14 0.23 -9.82
N ALA A 379 9.60 1.44 -10.19
CA ALA A 379 10.06 2.52 -9.34
C ALA A 379 9.54 3.86 -9.90
N ASP A 380 10.36 4.91 -9.92
CA ASP A 380 9.96 6.26 -10.31
C ASP A 380 9.46 6.37 -11.76
N GLY A 381 8.59 7.35 -12.03
CA GLY A 381 8.30 7.77 -13.40
C GLY A 381 9.49 8.54 -14.01
N VAL A 382 9.88 9.64 -13.37
CA VAL A 382 11.07 10.42 -13.74
C VAL A 382 11.81 10.84 -12.48
N ASN A 383 13.13 10.68 -12.46
CA ASN A 383 14.00 11.25 -11.44
C ASN A 383 15.08 12.13 -12.08
N PHE A 384 15.08 13.42 -11.73
CA PHE A 384 16.21 14.30 -11.99
C PHE A 384 17.27 14.10 -10.90
N HIS A 385 18.18 13.16 -11.16
CA HIS A 385 19.20 12.74 -10.21
C HIS A 385 20.49 13.55 -10.39
N THR A 386 20.78 14.38 -9.37
CA THR A 386 21.99 15.18 -9.16
C THR A 386 22.43 16.14 -10.28
N GLY A 387 22.57 17.43 -9.95
CA GLY A 387 23.13 18.44 -10.84
C GLY A 387 22.33 18.69 -12.11
N VAL A 388 21.03 18.39 -12.10
CA VAL A 388 20.12 18.69 -13.22
C VAL A 388 19.66 20.13 -13.07
N THR A 389 19.81 20.94 -14.13
CA THR A 389 19.52 22.37 -14.07
C THR A 389 18.71 22.85 -15.27
N ASN A 390 17.90 23.89 -15.07
CA ASN A 390 17.09 24.53 -16.12
C ASN A 390 16.25 23.52 -16.93
N SER A 391 15.83 22.41 -16.31
CA SER A 391 15.23 21.26 -16.99
C SER A 391 13.76 21.10 -16.61
N THR A 392 12.97 20.52 -17.51
CA THR A 392 11.51 20.50 -17.38
C THR A 392 10.90 19.16 -17.72
N VAL A 393 9.92 18.70 -16.93
CA VAL A 393 8.95 17.68 -17.36
C VAL A 393 7.60 18.38 -17.50
N THR A 394 7.01 18.33 -18.69
CA THR A 394 5.75 19.04 -18.95
C THR A 394 4.77 18.30 -19.83
N ASN A 395 3.47 18.53 -19.65
CA ASN A 395 2.43 17.88 -20.44
C ASN A 395 2.62 16.36 -20.52
N THR A 396 3.03 15.74 -19.42
CA THR A 396 3.35 14.31 -19.34
C THR A 396 2.34 13.62 -18.43
N PHE A 397 1.84 12.50 -18.91
CA PHE A 397 0.92 11.64 -18.17
C PHE A 397 1.71 10.49 -17.54
N VAL A 398 1.57 10.32 -16.23
CA VAL A 398 2.27 9.29 -15.44
C VAL A 398 1.24 8.49 -14.65
N ARG A 399 1.31 7.16 -14.69
CA ARG A 399 0.39 6.31 -13.92
C ARG A 399 1.06 5.03 -13.44
N ASN A 400 0.66 4.55 -12.25
CA ASN A 400 1.04 3.23 -11.72
C ASN A 400 2.56 3.04 -11.57
N THR A 401 3.24 4.03 -10.99
CA THR A 401 4.67 3.94 -10.67
C THR A 401 4.87 3.23 -9.34
N GLY A 402 5.94 2.45 -9.20
CA GLY A 402 6.30 1.71 -7.99
C GLY A 402 7.10 2.53 -6.98
N ASP A 403 7.30 3.81 -7.24
CA ASP A 403 7.83 4.86 -6.37
C ASP A 403 7.30 6.22 -6.87
N ASP A 404 8.00 7.31 -6.56
CA ASP A 404 7.64 8.67 -6.93
C ASP A 404 7.27 8.82 -8.41
N GLY A 405 6.13 9.44 -8.69
CA GLY A 405 5.74 9.72 -10.07
C GLY A 405 6.75 10.64 -10.78
N LEU A 406 7.07 11.78 -10.16
CA LEU A 406 8.09 12.72 -10.63
C LEU A 406 8.94 13.21 -9.45
N ALA A 407 10.24 12.94 -9.48
CA ALA A 407 11.17 13.25 -8.41
C ALA A 407 12.35 14.11 -8.86
N MET A 408 12.87 14.90 -7.92
CA MET A 408 14.16 15.56 -8.02
C MET A 408 14.99 15.19 -6.79
N TRP A 409 16.13 14.52 -7.00
CA TRP A 409 17.04 14.16 -5.92
C TRP A 409 18.46 14.68 -6.19
N PRO A 410 18.89 15.75 -5.51
CA PRO A 410 20.23 16.30 -5.64
C PRO A 410 21.24 15.62 -4.69
N ASP A 411 21.52 14.32 -4.87
CA ASP A 411 22.44 13.53 -4.02
C ASP A 411 23.83 14.20 -3.81
N ARG A 412 24.32 14.96 -4.78
CA ARG A 412 25.71 15.52 -4.71
C ARG A 412 25.82 16.95 -5.17
N VAL A 413 25.12 17.26 -6.25
CA VAL A 413 25.14 18.56 -6.90
C VAL A 413 23.70 19.07 -6.93
N ALA A 414 23.52 20.32 -6.57
CA ALA A 414 22.20 20.94 -6.49
C ALA A 414 21.44 20.83 -7.81
N ASN A 415 20.17 20.44 -7.72
CA ASN A 415 19.21 20.66 -8.79
C ASN A 415 18.74 22.12 -8.74
N VAL A 416 18.77 22.84 -9.86
CA VAL A 416 18.54 24.30 -9.87
C VAL A 416 17.64 24.72 -11.02
N ASN A 417 16.61 25.51 -10.71
CA ASN A 417 15.69 26.10 -11.71
C ASN A 417 15.03 25.05 -12.61
N ASN A 418 14.69 23.89 -12.03
CA ASN A 418 13.92 22.87 -12.73
C ASN A 418 12.43 23.09 -12.55
N SER A 419 11.62 22.53 -13.46
CA SER A 419 10.17 22.63 -13.37
C SER A 419 9.44 21.34 -13.72
N PHE A 420 8.41 21.01 -12.96
CA PHE A 420 7.40 20.02 -13.32
C PHE A 420 6.09 20.77 -13.54
N THR A 421 5.63 20.84 -14.80
CA THR A 421 4.49 21.67 -15.18
C THR A 421 3.46 20.99 -16.06
N PHE A 422 2.16 21.19 -15.83
CA PHE A 422 1.10 20.59 -16.67
C PHE A 422 1.16 19.05 -16.75
N ASN A 423 1.57 18.37 -15.68
CA ASN A 423 1.61 16.91 -15.67
C ASN A 423 0.37 16.34 -14.98
N THR A 424 -0.05 15.14 -15.39
CA THR A 424 -1.07 14.35 -14.67
C THR A 424 -0.40 13.11 -14.12
N VAL A 425 -0.37 12.94 -12.79
CA VAL A 425 0.28 11.80 -12.12
C VAL A 425 -0.75 11.03 -11.28
N VAL A 426 -0.97 9.76 -11.59
CA VAL A 426 -2.07 8.97 -11.00
C VAL A 426 -1.55 7.69 -10.36
N ALA A 427 -2.00 7.39 -9.15
CA ALA A 427 -1.75 6.12 -8.47
C ALA A 427 -0.29 5.64 -8.43
N PRO A 428 0.68 6.47 -7.97
CA PRO A 428 1.95 5.92 -7.50
C PRO A 428 1.66 4.96 -6.33
N VAL A 429 2.15 3.73 -6.44
CA VAL A 429 1.93 2.66 -5.46
C VAL A 429 2.68 2.96 -4.17
N LEU A 430 3.91 3.46 -4.28
CA LEU A 430 4.74 3.89 -3.16
C LEU A 430 5.12 5.37 -3.33
N ALA A 431 5.31 6.05 -2.20
CA ALA A 431 5.84 7.41 -2.13
C ALA A 431 4.88 8.44 -2.76
N ASN A 432 5.40 9.41 -3.52
CA ASN A 432 4.68 10.64 -3.85
C ASN A 432 4.23 10.67 -5.30
N ASN A 433 3.21 11.48 -5.60
CA ASN A 433 2.98 11.82 -7.00
C ASN A 433 4.11 12.73 -7.52
N ILE A 434 4.46 13.78 -6.78
CA ILE A 434 5.54 14.71 -7.15
C ILE A 434 6.37 15.09 -5.92
N VAL A 435 7.70 15.09 -6.05
CA VAL A 435 8.61 15.45 -4.96
C VAL A 435 9.86 16.21 -5.40
N THR A 436 10.33 17.09 -4.53
CA THR A 436 11.70 17.62 -4.57
C THR A 436 12.38 17.37 -3.22
N TYR A 437 13.37 16.46 -3.21
CA TYR A 437 14.17 16.11 -2.02
C TYR A 437 15.33 17.08 -1.82
N GLY A 438 15.13 18.37 -2.07
CA GLY A 438 16.19 19.37 -2.07
C GLY A 438 16.08 20.28 -3.28
N GLY A 439 17.18 20.95 -3.61
CA GLY A 439 17.31 21.79 -4.79
C GLY A 439 16.88 23.24 -4.57
N ARG A 440 17.15 24.07 -5.56
CA ARG A 440 16.99 25.52 -5.48
C ARG A 440 16.15 26.06 -6.63
N ASP A 441 15.24 26.98 -6.30
CA ASP A 441 14.40 27.69 -7.28
C ASP A 441 13.52 26.77 -8.13
N ILE A 442 12.92 25.75 -7.49
CA ILE A 442 12.12 24.71 -8.15
C ILE A 442 10.66 25.16 -8.35
N LYS A 443 10.07 24.75 -9.48
CA LYS A 443 8.66 25.01 -9.81
C LYS A 443 7.87 23.72 -9.99
N ILE A 444 6.78 23.57 -9.27
CA ILE A 444 5.80 22.49 -9.42
C ILE A 444 4.46 23.17 -9.70
N THR A 445 4.10 23.38 -10.97
CA THR A 445 2.91 24.18 -11.30
C THR A 445 1.95 23.53 -12.28
N ASP A 446 0.67 23.84 -12.21
CA ASP A 446 -0.32 23.38 -13.19
C ASP A 446 -0.49 21.86 -13.25
N ASN A 447 -0.07 21.10 -12.23
CA ASN A 447 -0.16 19.65 -12.25
C ASN A 447 -1.50 19.18 -11.67
N VAL A 448 -1.98 18.04 -12.14
CA VAL A 448 -3.03 17.27 -11.47
C VAL A 448 -2.41 15.99 -10.93
N VAL A 449 -2.55 15.75 -9.64
CA VAL A 449 -2.10 14.51 -9.02
C VAL A 449 -3.28 13.82 -8.38
N SER A 450 -3.30 12.49 -8.46
CA SER A 450 -4.37 11.74 -7.82
C SER A 450 -3.93 10.38 -7.33
N ASP A 451 -4.69 9.90 -6.36
CA ASP A 451 -4.72 8.51 -5.96
C ASP A 451 -3.41 7.93 -5.38
N THR A 452 -2.63 8.70 -4.62
CA THR A 452 -1.45 8.20 -3.88
C THR A 452 -1.79 6.99 -3.00
N VAL A 453 -1.00 5.91 -3.04
CA VAL A 453 -1.40 4.63 -2.42
C VAL A 453 -0.78 4.40 -1.03
N THR A 454 0.53 4.52 -0.84
CA THR A 454 1.14 4.36 0.50
C THR A 454 2.44 5.15 0.67
N ASN A 455 2.75 5.52 1.92
CA ASN A 455 4.01 6.15 2.36
C ASN A 455 4.38 7.45 1.61
N GLY A 456 3.38 8.22 1.18
CA GLY A 456 3.62 9.50 0.56
C GLY A 456 2.37 10.31 0.25
N GLY A 457 2.62 11.48 -0.31
CA GLY A 457 1.62 12.51 -0.59
C GLY A 457 1.45 12.83 -2.06
N GLY A 458 0.61 13.81 -2.35
CA GLY A 458 0.52 14.39 -3.70
C GLY A 458 1.77 15.20 -4.04
N ILE A 459 2.12 16.17 -3.19
CA ILE A 459 3.31 17.02 -3.37
C ILE A 459 4.17 17.00 -2.11
N HIS A 460 5.46 16.70 -2.26
CA HIS A 460 6.43 16.65 -1.18
C HIS A 460 7.58 17.63 -1.43
N ILE A 461 7.92 18.45 -0.43
CA ILE A 461 9.08 19.36 -0.48
C ILE A 461 9.94 19.08 0.76
N ALA A 462 11.13 18.53 0.56
CA ALA A 462 11.85 17.88 1.65
C ALA A 462 13.36 18.04 1.62
N ASN A 463 13.97 18.15 2.81
CA ASN A 463 15.39 17.88 3.04
C ASN A 463 15.56 16.46 3.55
N ARG A 464 15.35 15.48 2.67
CA ARG A 464 15.37 14.05 2.98
C ARG A 464 16.28 13.32 1.99
N TYR A 465 16.79 12.16 2.40
CA TYR A 465 17.72 11.26 1.69
C TYR A 465 19.21 11.62 1.75
N PRO A 466 20.11 10.63 1.58
CA PRO A 466 21.54 10.87 1.53
C PRO A 466 21.90 11.99 0.53
N GLY A 467 22.93 12.76 0.91
CA GLY A 467 23.46 13.80 0.04
C GLY A 467 22.71 15.14 0.07
N VAL A 468 21.53 15.20 0.70
CA VAL A 468 20.69 16.40 0.75
C VAL A 468 20.98 17.20 2.02
N ASN A 469 21.75 18.27 1.90
CA ASN A 469 22.07 19.19 3.01
C ASN A 469 22.65 20.53 2.50
N SER A 470 22.59 21.54 3.35
CA SER A 470 23.08 22.88 3.09
C SER A 470 24.61 22.94 2.92
N GLY A 471 25.35 22.05 3.58
CA GLY A 471 26.81 21.95 3.47
C GLY A 471 27.29 21.61 2.05
N GLN A 472 26.50 20.82 1.30
CA GLN A 472 26.73 20.51 -0.11
C GLN A 472 25.96 21.45 -1.07
N GLY A 473 25.15 22.36 -0.53
CA GLY A 473 24.28 23.25 -1.31
C GLY A 473 23.10 22.54 -2.00
N THR A 474 22.81 21.30 -1.60
CA THR A 474 21.80 20.42 -2.23
C THR A 474 20.44 20.48 -1.52
N ALA A 475 20.38 21.00 -0.30
CA ALA A 475 19.14 21.23 0.43
C ALA A 475 18.17 22.17 -0.31
N VAL A 476 16.89 22.09 0.07
CA VAL A 476 15.83 23.00 -0.34
C VAL A 476 16.24 24.43 -0.01
N ALA A 477 16.40 25.26 -1.03
CA ALA A 477 16.87 26.62 -0.92
C ALA A 477 16.19 27.56 -1.94
N GLY A 478 16.39 28.87 -1.77
CA GLY A 478 15.83 29.87 -2.70
C GLY A 478 14.31 29.95 -2.59
N THR A 479 13.63 30.01 -3.73
CA THR A 479 12.16 30.03 -3.79
C THR A 479 11.58 28.78 -4.42
N ILE A 480 10.82 28.00 -3.67
CA ILE A 480 10.03 26.88 -4.21
C ILE A 480 8.63 27.36 -4.53
N THR A 481 8.17 27.16 -5.76
CA THR A 481 6.82 27.56 -6.21
C THR A 481 5.98 26.34 -6.50
N ALA A 482 4.98 26.06 -5.66
CA ALA A 482 3.95 25.05 -5.87
C ALA A 482 2.61 25.74 -6.19
N ALA A 483 2.32 26.00 -7.47
CA ALA A 483 1.21 26.87 -7.86
C ALA A 483 0.23 26.22 -8.84
N ARG A 484 -1.07 26.50 -8.70
CA ARG A 484 -2.12 25.97 -9.60
C ARG A 484 -2.10 24.45 -9.72
N ASN A 485 -1.86 23.73 -8.64
CA ASN A 485 -1.93 22.27 -8.64
C ASN A 485 -3.31 21.80 -8.14
N THR A 486 -3.75 20.62 -8.57
CA THR A 486 -4.94 19.97 -8.04
C THR A 486 -4.57 18.57 -7.53
N LEU A 487 -4.84 18.31 -6.26
CA LEU A 487 -4.49 17.09 -5.55
C LEU A 487 -5.78 16.36 -5.18
N ILE A 488 -6.06 15.21 -5.80
CA ILE A 488 -7.33 14.48 -5.66
C ILE A 488 -7.07 13.15 -4.97
N ARG A 489 -7.67 12.88 -3.80
CA ARG A 489 -7.44 11.61 -3.07
C ARG A 489 -5.96 11.32 -2.83
N ALA A 490 -5.18 12.39 -2.67
CA ALA A 490 -3.75 12.36 -2.43
C ALA A 490 -3.44 12.31 -0.93
N GLY A 491 -2.25 11.81 -0.60
CA GLY A 491 -1.89 11.46 0.78
C GLY A 491 -2.50 10.13 1.18
N ASN A 492 -1.74 9.25 1.80
CA ASN A 492 -2.23 7.99 2.36
C ASN A 492 -1.40 7.56 3.58
N SER A 493 -1.73 6.42 4.20
CA SER A 493 -1.00 5.90 5.37
C SER A 493 0.48 5.72 5.07
N ASP A 494 1.33 6.11 6.02
CA ASP A 494 2.70 5.61 6.08
C ASP A 494 2.74 4.38 7.01
N TYR A 495 3.10 3.22 6.44
CA TYR A 495 3.10 1.96 7.17
C TYR A 495 4.27 1.80 8.15
N ASN A 496 5.31 2.62 8.03
CA ASN A 496 6.41 2.65 8.98
C ASN A 496 6.05 3.51 10.19
N TRP A 497 5.38 4.63 9.95
CA TRP A 497 5.03 5.61 10.98
C TRP A 497 3.69 5.36 11.67
N ASN A 498 2.79 4.58 11.05
CA ASN A 498 1.45 4.27 11.54
C ASN A 498 0.54 5.51 11.71
N PHE A 499 0.72 6.51 10.85
CA PHE A 499 -0.20 7.66 10.70
C PHE A 499 -0.26 8.11 9.23
N GLY A 500 -1.13 9.07 8.93
CA GLY A 500 -1.35 9.59 7.58
C GLY A 500 -0.22 10.45 7.04
N VAL A 501 -0.04 10.46 5.72
CA VAL A 501 0.76 11.46 5.02
C VAL A 501 -0.18 12.46 4.37
N GLY A 502 0.15 13.75 4.49
CA GLY A 502 -0.63 14.84 3.92
C GLY A 502 -0.63 14.85 2.40
N ALA A 503 -1.71 15.38 1.81
CA ALA A 503 -1.76 15.62 0.37
C ALA A 503 -0.62 16.53 -0.10
N ILE A 504 -0.31 17.60 0.64
CA ILE A 504 0.94 18.34 0.53
C ILE A 504 1.69 18.28 1.86
N TRP A 505 2.99 17.99 1.82
CA TRP A 505 3.76 17.79 3.03
C TRP A 505 5.21 18.29 2.93
N PHE A 506 5.75 18.66 4.10
CA PHE A 506 7.06 19.28 4.27
C PHE A 506 7.86 18.52 5.32
N ASP A 507 9.05 18.10 4.93
CA ASP A 507 9.89 17.22 5.73
C ASP A 507 11.32 17.76 5.81
N GLY A 508 11.77 18.06 7.04
CA GLY A 508 13.12 18.53 7.33
C GLY A 508 14.04 17.46 7.94
N LEU A 509 13.90 16.17 7.59
CA LEU A 509 14.61 15.06 8.21
C LEU A 509 16.11 15.28 8.41
N ASN A 510 16.84 15.63 7.35
CA ASN A 510 18.30 15.81 7.43
C ASN A 510 18.67 17.14 8.10
N GLU A 511 17.90 18.19 7.83
CA GLU A 511 18.05 19.53 8.39
C GLU A 511 16.79 20.38 8.12
N PRO A 512 16.58 21.47 8.89
CA PRO A 512 15.47 22.40 8.65
C PRO A 512 15.36 22.86 7.19
N VAL A 513 14.14 22.91 6.67
CA VAL A 513 13.85 23.45 5.35
C VAL A 513 13.90 24.98 5.42
N ASN A 514 14.99 25.55 4.90
CA ASN A 514 15.30 26.98 4.95
C ASN A 514 15.17 27.68 3.59
N ALA A 515 13.93 27.73 3.10
CA ALA A 515 13.57 28.37 1.84
C ALA A 515 12.26 29.15 1.96
N THR A 516 11.99 30.00 0.97
CA THR A 516 10.64 30.54 0.78
C THR A 516 9.84 29.56 -0.06
N ILE A 517 8.77 29.00 0.50
CA ILE A 517 7.87 28.10 -0.23
C ILE A 517 6.55 28.82 -0.45
N ASN A 518 6.11 28.91 -1.71
CA ASN A 518 4.83 29.51 -2.06
C ASN A 518 3.89 28.43 -2.62
N VAL A 519 2.82 28.15 -1.88
CA VAL A 519 1.72 27.28 -2.30
C VAL A 519 0.54 28.16 -2.70
N THR A 520 0.27 28.29 -3.99
CA THR A 520 -0.75 29.24 -4.48
C THR A 520 -1.77 28.62 -5.40
N ASP A 521 -3.01 29.13 -5.37
CA ASP A 521 -4.10 28.75 -6.29
C ASP A 521 -4.30 27.22 -6.37
N THR A 522 -4.15 26.50 -5.27
CA THR A 522 -4.08 25.03 -5.26
C THR A 522 -5.36 24.44 -4.69
N ASP A 523 -5.87 23.39 -5.33
CA ASP A 523 -7.05 22.66 -4.86
C ASP A 523 -6.62 21.31 -4.27
N ILE A 524 -7.06 21.02 -3.06
CA ILE A 524 -6.87 19.74 -2.39
C ILE A 524 -8.25 19.16 -2.15
N ILE A 525 -8.56 18.08 -2.86
CA ILE A 525 -9.91 17.51 -2.93
C ILE A 525 -9.85 16.07 -2.41
N ASP A 526 -10.70 15.77 -1.44
CA ASP A 526 -10.94 14.42 -0.94
C ASP A 526 -9.66 13.70 -0.47
N SER A 527 -8.76 14.37 0.25
CA SER A 527 -7.49 13.80 0.75
C SER A 527 -7.71 12.56 1.62
N SER A 528 -6.86 11.54 1.51
CA SER A 528 -7.09 10.28 2.26
C SER A 528 -6.78 10.39 3.74
N TYR A 529 -5.95 11.34 4.13
CA TYR A 529 -5.73 11.72 5.51
C TYR A 529 -5.82 13.24 5.61
N GLU A 530 -4.75 13.92 6.02
CA GLU A 530 -4.73 15.37 6.12
C GLU A 530 -4.42 16.06 4.80
N ALA A 531 -4.79 17.34 4.69
CA ALA A 531 -4.44 18.13 3.52
C ALA A 531 -2.99 18.61 3.57
N ILE A 532 -2.56 19.21 4.68
CA ILE A 532 -1.24 19.84 4.86
C ILE A 532 -0.51 19.19 6.04
N GLN A 533 0.75 18.79 5.85
CA GLN A 533 1.56 18.19 6.92
C GLN A 533 2.96 18.82 7.04
N PHE A 534 3.42 19.01 8.28
CA PHE A 534 4.80 19.41 8.61
C PHE A 534 5.40 18.36 9.54
N ILE A 535 6.56 17.80 9.21
CA ILE A 535 7.13 16.68 9.94
C ILE A 535 8.66 16.73 10.09
N GLU A 536 9.16 16.04 11.12
CA GLU A 536 10.58 15.85 11.46
C GLU A 536 11.35 17.15 11.75
N GLY A 537 11.91 17.80 10.74
CA GLY A 537 12.63 19.08 10.89
C GLY A 537 11.75 20.30 10.65
N SER A 538 12.16 21.45 11.18
CA SER A 538 11.36 22.68 11.06
C SER A 538 11.35 23.22 9.62
N THR A 539 10.25 23.85 9.22
CA THR A 539 10.11 24.53 7.92
C THR A 539 9.92 26.03 8.09
N SER A 540 10.87 26.85 7.63
CA SER A 540 10.95 28.24 8.11
C SER A 540 10.06 29.27 7.41
N THR A 541 9.58 29.09 6.16
CA THR A 541 8.54 29.96 5.57
C THR A 541 7.73 29.24 4.49
N VAL A 542 6.43 29.02 4.75
CA VAL A 542 5.46 28.53 3.76
C VAL A 542 4.28 29.48 3.63
N ASN A 543 4.02 29.99 2.43
CA ASN A 543 2.92 30.90 2.14
C ASN A 543 1.83 30.18 1.37
N PHE A 544 0.67 29.98 1.99
CA PHE A 544 -0.54 29.48 1.35
C PHE A 544 -1.42 30.66 0.93
N SER A 545 -1.71 30.77 -0.37
CA SER A 545 -2.58 31.79 -0.93
C SER A 545 -3.59 31.20 -1.90
N ASN A 546 -4.88 31.51 -1.76
CA ASN A 546 -5.94 30.98 -2.65
C ASN A 546 -5.95 29.44 -2.70
N VAL A 547 -5.96 28.80 -1.54
CA VAL A 547 -5.97 27.33 -1.44
C VAL A 547 -7.38 26.87 -1.08
N LYS A 548 -7.94 25.94 -1.87
CA LYS A 548 -9.22 25.29 -1.55
C LYS A 548 -8.94 23.89 -1.03
N ILE A 549 -9.46 23.58 0.15
CA ILE A 549 -9.44 22.24 0.73
C ILE A 549 -10.89 21.78 0.85
N ASP A 550 -11.23 20.64 0.28
CA ASP A 550 -12.61 20.15 0.27
C ASP A 550 -12.62 18.63 0.38
N GLY A 551 -12.85 18.14 1.60
CA GLY A 551 -12.73 16.73 1.94
C GLY A 551 -11.33 16.38 2.44
N THR A 552 -11.23 16.04 3.73
CA THR A 552 -10.04 15.41 4.31
C THR A 552 -10.46 14.19 5.13
N GLY A 553 -9.71 13.09 5.04
CA GLY A 553 -9.92 11.94 5.91
C GLY A 553 -9.69 12.29 7.38
N THR A 554 -8.68 13.09 7.68
CA THR A 554 -8.36 13.53 9.05
C THR A 554 -8.45 15.05 9.15
N TYR A 555 -7.33 15.74 9.21
CA TYR A 555 -7.22 17.15 9.53
C TYR A 555 -7.04 18.01 8.27
N MET A 556 -7.28 19.31 8.39
CA MET A 556 -6.76 20.25 7.39
C MET A 556 -5.23 20.37 7.53
N ILE A 557 -4.73 20.51 8.75
CA ILE A 557 -3.31 20.68 9.05
C ILE A 557 -2.87 19.68 10.11
N GLN A 558 -1.79 18.95 9.85
CA GLN A 558 -1.08 18.13 10.82
C GLN A 558 0.33 18.68 11.04
N ALA A 559 0.54 19.38 12.16
CA ALA A 559 1.82 19.95 12.55
C ALA A 559 2.54 19.04 13.56
N GLN A 560 3.56 18.33 13.07
CA GLN A 560 4.46 17.45 13.86
C GLN A 560 5.87 18.04 14.00
N SER A 561 6.21 19.06 13.23
CA SER A 561 7.43 19.85 13.38
C SER A 561 7.12 21.35 13.41
N GLY A 562 8.09 22.16 13.86
CA GLY A 562 7.93 23.61 13.89
C GLY A 562 7.85 24.19 12.47
N ALA A 563 6.93 25.12 12.23
CA ALA A 563 6.85 25.79 10.94
C ALA A 563 6.34 27.22 11.07
N SER A 564 6.83 28.12 10.22
CA SER A 564 6.22 29.44 10.02
C SER A 564 5.41 29.41 8.74
N ALA A 565 4.09 29.52 8.86
CA ALA A 565 3.18 29.39 7.74
C ALA A 565 2.21 30.58 7.66
N THR A 566 1.99 31.15 6.48
CA THR A 566 0.99 32.20 6.26
C THR A 566 -0.19 31.64 5.49
N PHE A 567 -1.42 31.96 5.88
CA PHE A 567 -2.65 31.52 5.21
C PHE A 567 -3.47 32.73 4.79
N THR A 568 -3.65 32.95 3.48
CA THR A 568 -4.47 34.02 2.91
C THR A 568 -5.45 33.43 1.89
N ASN A 569 -6.74 33.74 2.01
CA ASN A 569 -7.78 33.19 1.14
C ASN A 569 -7.76 31.65 1.08
N VAL A 570 -7.59 31.00 2.22
CA VAL A 570 -7.61 29.54 2.33
C VAL A 570 -8.97 29.08 2.84
N THR A 571 -9.65 28.29 2.02
CA THR A 571 -10.98 27.75 2.34
C THR A 571 -10.89 26.27 2.65
N ALA A 572 -11.65 25.79 3.63
CA ALA A 572 -11.71 24.38 3.97
C ALA A 572 -13.17 23.93 4.17
N ALA A 573 -13.53 22.73 3.71
CA ALA A 573 -14.82 22.10 3.97
C ALA A 573 -14.64 20.58 4.14
N HIS A 574 -15.65 19.92 4.71
CA HIS A 574 -15.69 18.45 4.85
C HIS A 574 -14.46 17.86 5.57
N ILE A 575 -14.12 18.41 6.74
CA ILE A 575 -12.97 17.97 7.55
C ILE A 575 -13.34 16.71 8.35
N GLY A 576 -12.80 15.56 7.97
CA GLY A 576 -13.18 14.24 8.51
C GLY A 576 -12.96 14.07 10.01
N ALA A 577 -11.92 14.68 10.57
CA ALA A 577 -11.66 14.66 12.02
C ALA A 577 -12.58 15.59 12.83
N GLY A 578 -13.38 16.44 12.17
CA GLY A 578 -14.21 17.46 12.82
C GLY A 578 -13.43 18.63 13.44
N THR A 579 -12.10 18.57 13.49
CA THR A 579 -11.22 19.68 13.87
C THR A 579 -10.21 19.95 12.77
N ALA A 580 -9.91 21.24 12.53
CA ALA A 580 -9.06 21.64 11.42
C ALA A 580 -7.57 21.35 11.66
N ILE A 581 -7.06 21.63 12.85
CA ILE A 581 -5.62 21.64 13.12
C ILE A 581 -5.30 20.58 14.18
N HIS A 582 -4.36 19.69 13.87
CA HIS A 582 -3.65 18.87 14.84
C HIS A 582 -2.26 19.48 15.06
N ASN A 583 -2.01 20.05 16.24
CA ASN A 583 -0.74 20.70 16.58
C ASN A 583 -0.26 20.26 17.96
N CYS A 584 0.72 19.36 17.98
CA CYS A 584 1.39 18.91 19.21
C CYS A 584 2.73 19.59 19.47
N VAL A 585 3.18 20.50 18.61
CA VAL A 585 4.45 21.23 18.75
C VAL A 585 4.28 22.62 19.35
N GLY A 586 3.06 22.97 19.76
CA GLY A 586 2.74 24.23 20.42
C GLY A 586 3.09 25.43 19.55
N THR A 587 3.81 26.40 20.12
CA THR A 587 4.19 27.64 19.45
C THR A 587 5.29 27.48 18.41
N ALA A 588 5.91 26.29 18.30
CA ALA A 588 6.88 26.02 17.24
C ALA A 588 6.18 25.98 15.87
N PHE A 589 4.92 25.56 15.81
CA PHE A 589 4.04 25.86 14.70
C PHE A 589 3.45 27.25 14.89
N SER A 590 3.90 28.20 14.07
CA SER A 590 3.60 29.62 14.17
C SER A 590 2.83 30.09 12.92
N PRO A 591 1.53 29.80 12.82
CA PRO A 591 0.71 30.23 11.71
C PRO A 591 0.38 31.73 11.78
N VAL A 592 0.43 32.41 10.65
CA VAL A 592 -0.04 33.78 10.44
C VAL A 592 -1.28 33.73 9.57
N TYR A 593 -2.40 34.24 10.09
CA TYR A 593 -3.68 34.22 9.40
C TYR A 593 -3.94 35.57 8.73
N GLY A 594 -3.81 35.61 7.41
CA GLY A 594 -4.23 36.72 6.55
C GLY A 594 -5.75 36.80 6.39
N THR A 595 -6.21 37.64 5.45
CA THR A 595 -7.63 37.81 5.15
C THR A 595 -8.18 36.69 4.26
N GLY A 596 -9.51 36.52 4.24
CA GLY A 596 -10.21 35.63 3.29
C GLY A 596 -10.26 34.15 3.67
N ASN A 597 -9.68 33.73 4.80
CA ASN A 597 -9.80 32.35 5.27
C ASN A 597 -11.23 32.05 5.73
N SER A 598 -11.79 30.88 5.36
CA SER A 598 -13.18 30.50 5.72
C SER A 598 -13.41 28.99 5.75
N GLY A 599 -14.45 28.54 6.45
CA GLY A 599 -14.82 27.12 6.59
C GLY A 599 -14.00 26.31 7.60
N TRP A 600 -13.05 26.97 8.29
CA TRP A 600 -12.28 26.42 9.40
C TRP A 600 -11.97 27.51 10.43
N SER A 601 -11.70 27.14 11.68
CA SER A 601 -11.34 28.07 12.75
C SER A 601 -9.90 27.87 13.21
N THR A 602 -9.21 28.98 13.49
CA THR A 602 -7.84 28.99 14.04
C THR A 602 -7.79 28.47 15.48
N SER A 603 -8.92 28.50 16.20
CA SER A 603 -9.07 27.90 17.53
C SER A 603 -9.44 26.41 17.48
N SER A 604 -9.71 25.86 16.29
CA SER A 604 -10.00 24.43 16.08
C SER A 604 -8.70 23.61 16.08
N THR A 605 -7.98 23.69 17.19
CA THR A 605 -6.70 23.00 17.37
C THR A 605 -6.87 21.89 18.41
N THR A 606 -6.35 20.71 18.09
CA THR A 606 -6.23 19.59 19.02
C THR A 606 -4.78 19.10 19.10
N CYS A 607 -4.44 18.47 20.21
CA CYS A 607 -3.29 17.58 20.32
C CYS A 607 -3.74 16.40 21.17
N THR A 608 -4.06 15.30 20.52
CA THR A 608 -4.64 14.12 21.19
C THR A 608 -3.57 13.09 21.54
N GLY A 609 -2.37 13.17 20.95
CA GLY A 609 -1.38 12.11 21.02
C GLY A 609 -1.86 10.79 20.41
N GLN A 610 -2.93 10.83 19.61
CA GLN A 610 -3.59 9.70 18.97
C GLN A 610 -3.91 10.06 17.53
N TRP A 611 -3.55 9.18 16.59
CA TRP A 611 -3.82 9.37 15.17
C TRP A 611 -5.21 8.80 14.83
N PRO A 612 -6.18 9.64 14.42
CA PRO A 612 -7.51 9.16 14.11
C PRO A 612 -7.49 8.32 12.85
N ALA A 613 -8.34 7.29 12.81
CA ALA A 613 -8.68 6.66 11.54
C ALA A 613 -9.34 7.70 10.62
N PRO A 614 -9.06 7.66 9.30
CA PRO A 614 -9.65 8.61 8.38
C PRO A 614 -11.17 8.40 8.26
N ASN A 615 -11.89 9.51 8.12
CA ASN A 615 -13.33 9.58 7.96
C ASN A 615 -13.68 10.31 6.65
N TYR A 616 -14.05 9.56 5.63
CA TYR A 616 -14.32 10.08 4.29
C TYR A 616 -15.75 10.62 4.19
N ILE A 617 -15.91 11.92 4.40
CA ILE A 617 -17.22 12.61 4.38
C ILE A 617 -17.43 13.50 3.14
N TYR A 618 -16.54 13.46 2.17
CA TYR A 618 -16.68 14.21 0.92
C TYR A 618 -17.77 13.59 0.04
N ASP A 619 -18.75 14.39 -0.36
CA ASP A 619 -19.93 13.93 -1.09
C ASP A 619 -19.87 14.17 -2.61
N GLY A 620 -18.75 14.68 -3.13
CA GLY A 620 -18.56 14.94 -4.56
C GLY A 620 -19.29 16.18 -5.12
N THR A 621 -20.07 16.92 -4.32
CA THR A 621 -20.95 17.98 -4.84
C THR A 621 -20.29 19.36 -4.94
N GLY A 622 -19.10 19.56 -4.38
CA GLY A 622 -18.35 20.81 -4.46
C GLY A 622 -19.03 22.04 -3.84
N THR A 623 -20.17 21.85 -3.16
CA THR A 623 -20.87 22.88 -2.39
C THR A 623 -20.56 22.71 -0.89
N PRO A 624 -20.06 23.74 -0.20
CA PRO A 624 -19.95 23.71 1.25
C PRO A 624 -21.37 23.57 1.86
N PRO A 625 -21.54 22.81 2.97
CA PRO A 625 -22.80 22.84 3.71
C PRO A 625 -23.04 24.27 4.23
N PRO A 626 -24.31 24.73 4.32
CA PRO A 626 -24.59 26.06 4.85
C PRO A 626 -24.16 26.17 6.32
N ASP A 627 -23.48 27.28 6.64
CA ASP A 627 -23.14 27.68 8.02
C ASP A 627 -24.43 27.81 8.85
N THR A 628 -24.76 26.78 9.62
CA THR A 628 -25.75 26.91 10.70
C THR A 628 -25.37 25.95 11.82
N PRO A 629 -25.19 26.44 13.07
CA PRO A 629 -25.08 25.55 14.21
C PRO A 629 -26.45 24.90 14.41
N THR A 630 -26.64 23.71 13.85
CA THR A 630 -27.85 22.93 14.07
C THR A 630 -27.70 22.22 15.42
N PRO A 631 -28.55 22.49 16.42
CA PRO A 631 -28.54 21.76 17.67
C PRO A 631 -28.88 20.30 17.41
N THR A 632 -28.05 19.40 17.96
CA THR A 632 -28.24 17.95 17.90
C THR A 632 -29.65 17.56 18.36
N PRO A 633 -30.49 16.93 17.51
CA PRO A 633 -31.78 16.38 17.96
C PRO A 633 -31.55 15.14 18.84
N PRO A 634 -32.44 14.83 19.79
CA PRO A 634 -32.37 13.61 20.57
C PRO A 634 -32.58 12.40 19.64
N VAL A 635 -31.64 11.46 19.66
CA VAL A 635 -31.69 10.23 18.87
C VAL A 635 -32.85 9.37 19.37
N THR A 636 -33.86 9.18 18.52
CA THR A 636 -34.87 8.13 18.68
C THR A 636 -34.37 6.86 17.97
N PRO A 637 -34.41 5.67 18.59
CA PRO A 637 -33.88 4.46 17.98
C PRO A 637 -34.75 3.96 16.81
N THR A 638 -34.12 3.73 15.65
CA THR A 638 -34.70 3.07 14.47
C THR A 638 -34.08 1.67 14.32
N PRO A 639 -34.84 0.63 13.93
CA PRO A 639 -34.49 -0.78 14.13
C PRO A 639 -33.33 -1.33 13.29
N THR A 640 -32.68 -2.34 13.87
CA THR A 640 -31.53 -3.11 13.39
C THR A 640 -31.79 -3.86 12.07
N PRO A 641 -30.89 -3.77 11.07
CA PRO A 641 -30.91 -4.65 9.89
C PRO A 641 -30.37 -6.06 10.21
N THR A 642 -30.98 -7.07 9.59
CA THR A 642 -30.68 -8.50 9.70
C THR A 642 -29.27 -8.86 9.17
N PRO A 643 -28.52 -9.77 9.82
CA PRO A 643 -27.17 -10.15 9.41
C PRO A 643 -27.10 -11.13 8.22
N THR A 644 -26.15 -10.90 7.32
CA THR A 644 -25.70 -11.80 6.24
C THR A 644 -24.49 -12.62 6.73
N PRO A 645 -24.34 -13.93 6.38
CA PRO A 645 -23.37 -14.85 6.99
C PRO A 645 -21.90 -14.67 6.56
N THR A 646 -20.98 -14.99 7.49
CA THR A 646 -19.50 -14.96 7.38
C THR A 646 -18.90 -16.27 6.83
N PRO A 647 -17.86 -16.24 5.96
CA PRO A 647 -17.20 -17.44 5.42
C PRO A 647 -16.23 -18.14 6.39
N THR A 648 -16.04 -19.46 6.20
CA THR A 648 -15.26 -20.39 7.06
C THR A 648 -13.74 -20.40 6.74
N PRO A 649 -12.82 -20.52 7.74
CA PRO A 649 -11.36 -20.61 7.52
C PRO A 649 -10.86 -21.96 6.94
N PRO A 650 -9.68 -21.99 6.26
CA PRO A 650 -9.13 -23.21 5.63
C PRO A 650 -8.45 -24.17 6.62
N THR A 651 -8.38 -25.46 6.27
CA THR A 651 -7.89 -26.59 7.10
C THR A 651 -6.39 -26.91 6.90
N CYS A 652 -5.62 -27.10 7.99
CA CYS A 652 -4.18 -27.51 7.97
C CYS A 652 -3.99 -29.05 7.88
N SER A 653 -2.99 -29.53 7.11
CA SER A 653 -2.61 -30.95 6.94
C SER A 653 -1.14 -31.24 7.34
N VAL A 654 -0.84 -32.44 7.85
CA VAL A 654 0.50 -32.90 8.27
C VAL A 654 1.25 -33.50 7.07
N GLY A 655 2.37 -32.89 6.66
CA GLY A 655 3.19 -33.31 5.51
C GLY A 655 4.24 -34.38 5.84
N THR A 656 4.97 -34.87 4.83
CA THR A 656 6.10 -35.82 4.95
C THR A 656 7.44 -35.12 4.69
N GLY A 657 8.45 -35.31 5.55
CA GLY A 657 9.77 -34.69 5.40
C GLY A 657 10.11 -33.76 6.57
N ASP A 658 10.47 -32.51 6.28
CA ASP A 658 10.52 -31.42 7.27
C ASP A 658 9.10 -31.11 7.73
N LEU A 659 8.77 -31.57 8.94
CA LEU A 659 7.43 -31.48 9.52
C LEU A 659 7.03 -30.04 9.85
N ALA A 660 7.99 -29.12 9.95
CA ALA A 660 7.75 -27.71 10.25
C ALA A 660 7.45 -26.86 9.01
N ARG A 661 7.73 -27.35 7.79
CA ARG A 661 7.60 -26.57 6.56
C ARG A 661 6.18 -26.03 6.34
N GLY A 662 6.08 -24.71 6.19
CA GLY A 662 4.84 -23.97 5.95
C GLY A 662 3.82 -24.05 7.09
N LYS A 663 4.27 -24.40 8.30
CA LYS A 663 3.42 -24.54 9.49
C LYS A 663 3.33 -23.25 10.29
N PRO A 664 2.24 -23.03 11.05
CA PRO A 664 2.15 -21.85 11.91
C PRO A 664 3.31 -21.79 12.90
N ALA A 665 4.02 -20.66 12.91
CA ALA A 665 5.10 -20.40 13.85
C ALA A 665 4.85 -19.07 14.59
N THR A 666 5.17 -19.05 15.88
CA THR A 666 5.07 -17.89 16.76
C THR A 666 6.41 -17.67 17.44
N ALA A 667 6.73 -16.43 17.81
CA ALA A 667 7.93 -16.10 18.56
C ALA A 667 7.63 -15.14 19.70
N THR A 668 8.52 -15.08 20.69
CA THR A 668 8.43 -14.14 21.81
C THR A 668 8.57 -12.68 21.36
N SER A 669 9.28 -12.44 20.27
CA SER A 669 9.33 -11.16 19.58
C SER A 669 9.86 -11.35 18.16
N SER A 670 9.72 -10.32 17.34
CA SER A 670 10.43 -10.19 16.08
C SER A 670 10.83 -8.74 15.84
N THR A 671 11.89 -8.53 15.08
CA THR A 671 12.33 -7.21 14.64
C THR A 671 11.97 -7.02 13.16
N GLN A 672 11.36 -5.88 12.82
CA GLN A 672 11.00 -5.55 11.43
C GLN A 672 10.18 -6.66 10.76
N SER A 673 10.54 -7.05 9.53
CA SER A 673 9.90 -8.12 8.75
C SER A 673 10.45 -9.53 9.02
N PHE A 674 11.41 -9.68 9.94
CA PHE A 674 12.04 -10.96 10.27
C PHE A 674 11.19 -11.78 11.26
N GLY A 675 9.96 -12.08 10.86
CA GLY A 675 8.97 -12.79 11.67
C GLY A 675 9.20 -14.31 11.77
N PRO A 676 8.54 -15.00 12.72
CA PRO A 676 8.73 -16.43 12.95
C PRO A 676 8.34 -17.33 11.76
N ALA A 677 7.43 -16.87 10.89
CA ALA A 677 7.06 -17.61 9.69
C ALA A 677 8.24 -17.84 8.73
N ASN A 678 9.22 -16.92 8.73
CA ASN A 678 10.40 -17.00 7.89
C ASN A 678 11.32 -18.17 8.29
N ALA A 679 11.27 -18.63 9.53
CA ALA A 679 12.08 -19.78 9.95
C ALA A 679 11.48 -21.13 9.48
N VAL A 680 10.30 -21.14 8.86
CA VAL A 680 9.61 -22.38 8.45
C VAL A 680 9.12 -22.34 7.01
N ASP A 681 9.47 -21.32 6.24
CA ASP A 681 9.04 -21.13 4.85
C ASP A 681 9.87 -21.97 3.85
N GLY A 682 11.08 -22.38 4.25
CA GLY A 682 11.99 -23.12 3.40
C GLY A 682 12.92 -22.28 2.53
N ASP A 683 12.87 -20.97 2.68
CA ASP A 683 13.79 -20.04 2.04
C ASP A 683 15.00 -19.82 2.95
N ALA A 684 16.19 -20.18 2.47
CA ALA A 684 17.41 -20.01 3.26
C ALA A 684 17.85 -18.55 3.37
N SER A 685 17.28 -17.63 2.58
CA SER A 685 17.62 -16.21 2.56
C SER A 685 16.70 -15.34 3.42
N SER A 686 15.51 -15.84 3.79
CA SER A 686 14.66 -15.24 4.82
C SER A 686 15.09 -15.73 6.22
N TYR A 687 14.75 -14.99 7.27
CA TYR A 687 15.00 -15.45 8.63
C TYR A 687 14.07 -14.79 9.64
N TRP A 688 13.88 -15.47 10.77
CA TRP A 688 13.36 -14.88 11.98
C TRP A 688 14.50 -14.19 12.75
N GLU A 689 14.27 -12.98 13.24
CA GLU A 689 15.14 -12.26 14.17
C GLU A 689 14.30 -11.72 15.33
N SER A 690 14.70 -12.04 16.55
CA SER A 690 14.05 -11.50 17.76
C SER A 690 14.40 -10.04 18.01
N ALA A 691 13.75 -9.40 19.00
CA ALA A 691 14.17 -8.10 19.50
C ALA A 691 15.63 -8.11 19.98
N ASN A 692 16.35 -7.04 19.65
CA ASN A 692 17.76 -6.86 20.03
C ASN A 692 17.91 -6.69 21.56
N ASN A 693 18.96 -7.29 22.11
CA ASN A 693 19.36 -7.26 23.52
C ASN A 693 18.31 -7.80 24.50
N ALA A 694 17.35 -8.61 24.03
CA ALA A 694 16.20 -9.06 24.81
C ALA A 694 16.23 -10.56 25.18
N PHE A 695 17.40 -11.21 25.21
CA PHE A 695 17.49 -12.64 25.55
C PHE A 695 16.93 -12.95 26.97
N PRO A 696 16.27 -14.11 27.19
CA PRO A 696 16.02 -15.17 26.21
C PRO A 696 14.89 -14.85 25.24
N GLN A 697 15.03 -15.33 24.02
CA GLN A 697 14.02 -15.21 22.96
C GLN A 697 13.72 -16.59 22.38
N SER A 698 12.49 -16.84 21.98
CA SER A 698 12.09 -18.16 21.47
C SER A 698 11.18 -18.09 20.26
N ILE A 699 11.27 -19.13 19.44
CA ILE A 699 10.38 -19.40 18.31
C ILE A 699 9.77 -20.79 18.50
N THR A 700 8.47 -20.93 18.25
CA THR A 700 7.69 -22.16 18.39
C THR A 700 6.92 -22.44 17.11
N VAL A 701 7.05 -23.65 16.55
CA VAL A 701 6.24 -24.11 15.41
C VAL A 701 5.16 -25.10 15.87
N ASP A 702 3.92 -24.98 15.36
CA ASP A 702 2.83 -25.96 15.50
C ASP A 702 2.80 -26.88 14.28
N LEU A 703 3.15 -28.16 14.47
CA LEU A 703 3.17 -29.19 13.42
C LEU A 703 1.76 -29.60 12.93
N CYS A 704 0.71 -28.94 13.44
CA CYS A 704 -0.73 -29.20 13.19
C CYS A 704 -1.24 -30.55 13.71
N GLY A 705 -0.37 -31.40 14.25
CA GLY A 705 -0.70 -32.69 14.87
C GLY A 705 0.48 -33.25 15.66
N VAL A 706 0.22 -34.20 16.55
CA VAL A 706 1.28 -34.87 17.32
C VAL A 706 2.06 -35.79 16.39
N ALA A 707 3.37 -35.55 16.27
CA ALA A 707 4.31 -36.34 15.48
C ALA A 707 5.44 -36.87 16.35
N SER A 708 6.01 -38.01 15.98
CA SER A 708 7.24 -38.53 16.63
C SER A 708 8.45 -37.82 16.04
N VAL A 709 9.12 -36.98 16.83
CA VAL A 709 10.26 -36.14 16.42
C VAL A 709 11.51 -36.59 17.17
N ASN A 710 12.65 -36.67 16.48
CA ASN A 710 13.94 -37.03 17.10
C ASN A 710 15.12 -36.13 16.68
N ARG A 711 14.90 -35.18 15.77
CA ARG A 711 15.94 -34.27 15.30
C ARG A 711 15.35 -32.93 14.86
N VAL A 712 16.06 -31.84 15.16
CA VAL A 712 15.88 -30.55 14.48
C VAL A 712 17.14 -30.18 13.69
N ALA A 713 16.96 -29.51 12.56
CA ALA A 713 18.04 -28.83 11.86
C ALA A 713 17.76 -27.33 11.88
N LEU A 714 18.71 -26.57 12.44
CA LEU A 714 18.63 -25.13 12.56
C LEU A 714 19.60 -24.49 11.56
N LYS A 715 19.17 -23.44 10.87
CA LYS A 715 20.00 -22.75 9.87
C LYS A 715 20.05 -21.25 10.10
N LEU A 716 21.13 -20.65 9.61
CA LEU A 716 21.26 -19.21 9.35
C LEU A 716 21.42 -18.97 7.84
N PRO A 717 21.21 -17.75 7.35
CA PRO A 717 21.39 -17.44 5.95
C PRO A 717 22.76 -17.90 5.41
N PRO A 718 22.82 -18.59 4.25
CA PRO A 718 24.04 -19.25 3.77
C PRO A 718 25.06 -18.30 3.12
N SER A 719 24.75 -16.99 3.02
CA SER A 719 25.64 -15.98 2.46
C SER A 719 26.91 -15.79 3.30
N SER A 720 28.06 -15.58 2.63
CA SER A 720 29.33 -15.25 3.30
C SER A 720 29.32 -13.92 4.06
N ALA A 721 28.28 -13.08 3.87
CA ALA A 721 28.04 -11.89 4.68
C ALA A 721 27.71 -12.23 6.16
N TRP A 722 27.23 -13.44 6.44
CA TRP A 722 26.94 -13.90 7.79
C TRP A 722 28.13 -14.65 8.37
N ALA A 723 29.05 -13.92 9.01
CA ALA A 723 30.24 -14.53 9.63
C ALA A 723 29.90 -15.61 10.66
N THR A 724 30.85 -16.54 10.86
CA THR A 724 30.77 -17.63 11.84
C THR A 724 30.37 -17.11 13.21
N ARG A 725 29.34 -17.71 13.82
CA ARG A 725 28.82 -17.30 15.11
C ARG A 725 28.27 -18.46 15.92
N THR A 726 28.16 -18.26 17.22
CA THR A 726 27.58 -19.24 18.12
C THR A 726 26.31 -18.70 18.74
N GLN A 727 25.20 -19.44 18.63
CA GLN A 727 23.99 -19.16 19.41
C GLN A 727 23.86 -20.17 20.55
N THR A 728 23.68 -19.68 21.77
CA THR A 728 23.38 -20.52 22.94
C THR A 728 21.89 -20.78 22.95
N LEU A 729 21.47 -22.03 22.75
CA LEU A 729 20.06 -22.37 22.61
C LEU A 729 19.70 -23.76 23.14
N SER A 730 18.42 -23.95 23.46
CA SER A 730 17.79 -25.23 23.84
C SER A 730 16.64 -25.58 22.90
N VAL A 731 16.29 -26.87 22.84
CA VAL A 731 15.16 -27.38 22.05
C VAL A 731 14.14 -27.98 23.01
N LEU A 732 12.88 -27.55 22.92
CA LEU A 732 11.78 -28.03 23.73
C LEU A 732 10.64 -28.55 22.86
N GLY A 733 9.87 -29.48 23.41
CA GLY A 733 8.73 -30.12 22.75
C GLY A 733 7.49 -30.14 23.63
N SER A 734 6.33 -30.03 23.02
CA SER A 734 5.03 -30.07 23.70
C SER A 734 3.97 -30.74 22.82
N THR A 735 3.01 -31.46 23.40
CA THR A 735 1.83 -31.98 22.67
C THR A 735 0.66 -31.00 22.65
N ASP A 736 0.65 -30.00 23.53
CA ASP A 736 -0.49 -29.09 23.78
C ASP A 736 -0.16 -27.60 23.61
N GLY A 737 1.10 -27.28 23.32
CA GLY A 737 1.56 -25.91 23.08
C GLY A 737 1.74 -25.07 24.34
N SER A 738 1.51 -25.65 25.51
CA SER A 738 1.57 -24.97 26.82
C SER A 738 2.59 -25.60 27.76
N ASN A 739 2.66 -26.94 27.81
CA ASN A 739 3.60 -27.67 28.64
C ASN A 739 4.78 -28.15 27.80
N PHE A 740 5.94 -27.52 27.97
CA PHE A 740 7.15 -27.85 27.23
C PHE A 740 8.12 -28.69 28.07
N THR A 741 8.55 -29.81 27.51
CA THR A 741 9.66 -30.60 28.04
C THR A 741 10.93 -30.36 27.24
N THR A 742 12.07 -30.28 27.92
CA THR A 742 13.37 -30.11 27.26
C THR A 742 13.75 -31.36 26.48
N LEU A 743 13.85 -31.24 25.15
CA LEU A 743 14.33 -32.29 24.24
C LEU A 743 15.85 -32.25 24.09
N SER A 744 16.43 -31.04 24.08
CA SER A 744 17.88 -30.82 24.12
C SER A 744 18.19 -29.66 25.05
N ALA A 745 19.07 -29.88 26.02
CA ALA A 745 19.48 -28.87 26.99
C ALA A 745 20.22 -27.69 26.30
N SER A 746 20.23 -26.53 26.98
CA SER A 746 20.87 -25.33 26.47
C SER A 746 22.37 -25.52 26.26
N ALA A 747 22.86 -25.26 25.05
CA ALA A 747 24.27 -25.34 24.70
C ALA A 747 24.62 -24.34 23.59
N GLY A 748 25.89 -23.90 23.52
CA GLY A 748 26.40 -23.11 22.41
C GLY A 748 26.43 -23.93 21.11
N ARG A 749 25.80 -23.42 20.06
CA ARG A 749 25.72 -24.05 18.73
C ARG A 749 26.38 -23.14 17.70
N THR A 750 27.47 -23.58 17.10
CA THR A 750 28.23 -22.80 16.13
C THR A 750 27.67 -22.98 14.72
N PHE A 751 27.28 -21.88 14.10
CA PHE A 751 26.89 -21.77 12.70
C PHE A 751 28.10 -21.25 11.92
N ASP A 752 28.63 -22.08 11.04
CA ASP A 752 29.80 -21.78 10.22
C ASP A 752 29.42 -21.78 8.73
N PRO A 753 29.62 -20.66 7.99
CA PRO A 753 29.37 -20.58 6.55
C PRO A 753 30.09 -21.66 5.73
N ALA A 754 31.29 -22.09 6.16
CA ALA A 754 32.03 -23.16 5.49
C ALA A 754 31.30 -24.52 5.54
N SER A 755 30.38 -24.70 6.48
CA SER A 755 29.49 -25.86 6.63
C SER A 755 28.05 -25.58 6.21
N GLY A 756 27.79 -24.45 5.54
CA GLY A 756 26.46 -24.03 5.11
C GLY A 756 25.59 -23.47 6.24
N ASN A 757 26.18 -22.90 7.29
CA ASN A 757 25.47 -22.25 8.41
C ASN A 757 24.35 -23.13 8.99
N THR A 758 24.62 -24.42 9.16
CA THR A 758 23.63 -25.43 9.57
C THR A 758 24.09 -26.16 10.84
N VAL A 759 23.19 -26.30 11.81
CA VAL A 759 23.40 -27.10 13.02
C VAL A 759 22.32 -28.16 13.12
N ASN A 760 22.74 -29.43 13.23
CA ASN A 760 21.85 -30.56 13.47
C ASN A 760 21.86 -30.94 14.96
N ILE A 761 20.69 -31.06 15.58
CA ILE A 761 20.52 -31.41 16.99
C ILE A 761 19.59 -32.62 17.09
N SER A 762 20.17 -33.77 17.44
CA SER A 762 19.43 -35.01 17.68
C SER A 762 19.14 -35.19 19.17
N PHE A 763 18.01 -35.84 19.47
CA PHE A 763 17.57 -36.17 20.82
C PHE A 763 16.73 -37.46 20.82
N THR A 764 16.42 -37.98 22.00
CA THR A 764 15.56 -39.17 22.14
C THR A 764 14.18 -38.89 21.55
N THR A 765 13.66 -39.81 20.72
CA THR A 765 12.37 -39.64 20.04
C THR A 765 11.26 -39.27 21.02
N ALA A 766 10.53 -38.19 20.73
CA ALA A 766 9.44 -37.67 21.54
C ALA A 766 8.20 -37.40 20.68
N ALA A 767 7.02 -37.69 21.23
CA ALA A 767 5.75 -37.35 20.60
C ALA A 767 5.41 -35.88 20.91
N VAL A 768 5.45 -35.02 19.89
CA VAL A 768 5.29 -33.56 20.05
C VAL A 768 4.45 -32.99 18.91
N ARG A 769 3.65 -31.97 19.22
CA ARG A 769 2.93 -31.14 18.25
C ARG A 769 3.60 -29.79 18.09
N HIS A 770 4.18 -29.25 19.16
CA HIS A 770 4.87 -27.97 19.14
C HIS A 770 6.34 -28.15 19.45
N VAL A 771 7.21 -27.55 18.64
CA VAL A 771 8.66 -27.53 18.85
C VAL A 771 9.09 -26.09 19.07
N ARG A 772 9.76 -25.82 20.20
CA ARG A 772 10.26 -24.49 20.58
C ARG A 772 11.78 -24.46 20.64
N ILE A 773 12.38 -23.46 20.02
CA ILE A 773 13.79 -23.13 20.19
C ILE A 773 13.89 -21.91 21.09
N THR A 774 14.62 -22.00 22.19
CA THR A 774 14.89 -20.87 23.08
C THR A 774 16.36 -20.50 23.00
N VAL A 775 16.65 -19.29 22.51
CA VAL A 775 17.98 -18.71 22.37
C VAL A 775 18.26 -17.76 23.54
N THR A 776 19.38 -17.95 24.21
CA THR A 776 19.84 -17.16 25.38
C THR A 776 21.09 -16.33 25.09
N GLY A 777 21.69 -16.47 23.92
CA GLY A 777 22.78 -15.61 23.47
C GLY A 777 23.19 -15.88 22.02
N ASN A 778 23.77 -14.89 21.36
CA ASN A 778 24.28 -14.98 19.99
C ASN A 778 25.53 -14.09 19.87
N THR A 779 26.64 -14.66 19.38
CA THR A 779 27.93 -13.93 19.29
C THR A 779 28.05 -13.02 18.06
N GLY A 780 27.18 -13.19 17.05
CA GLY A 780 27.24 -12.41 15.81
C GLY A 780 26.32 -11.19 15.79
N TRP A 781 25.28 -11.19 16.62
CA TRP A 781 24.27 -10.14 16.70
C TRP A 781 23.48 -10.27 18.02
N PRO A 782 22.98 -9.19 18.66
CA PRO A 782 22.33 -9.30 19.96
C PRO A 782 20.87 -9.79 19.90
N ALA A 783 20.52 -10.70 18.99
CA ALA A 783 19.18 -11.30 18.87
C ALA A 783 19.25 -12.80 18.53
N GLY A 784 18.18 -13.53 18.80
CA GLY A 784 17.99 -14.89 18.29
C GLY A 784 17.67 -14.82 16.80
N GLN A 785 18.36 -15.61 15.98
CA GLN A 785 18.20 -15.57 14.52
C GLN A 785 18.10 -16.99 13.96
N LEU A 786 17.13 -17.28 13.09
CA LEU A 786 17.02 -18.57 12.39
C LEU A 786 16.41 -18.38 11.00
N SER A 787 17.10 -18.80 9.94
CA SER A 787 16.53 -18.94 8.59
C SER A 787 15.79 -20.25 8.39
N ALA A 788 16.09 -21.26 9.21
CA ALA A 788 15.29 -22.47 9.22
C ALA A 788 15.22 -23.08 10.62
N LEU A 789 14.03 -23.54 10.99
CA LEU A 789 13.69 -24.48 12.05
C LEU A 789 13.05 -25.69 11.36
N GLU A 790 13.89 -26.64 10.95
CA GLU A 790 13.40 -27.87 10.32
C GLU A 790 13.22 -28.97 11.38
N VAL A 791 12.12 -29.72 11.30
CA VAL A 791 11.75 -30.74 12.29
C VAL A 791 11.60 -32.11 11.63
N TYR A 792 12.30 -33.13 12.13
CA TYR A 792 12.33 -34.46 11.52
C TYR A 792 11.97 -35.58 12.52
N GLY A 793 11.22 -36.56 12.02
CA GLY A 793 10.82 -37.76 12.75
C GLY A 793 11.49 -39.04 12.24
N SER A 794 11.55 -40.06 13.08
CA SER A 794 11.93 -41.43 12.68
C SER A 794 10.73 -42.12 12.04
N GLY A 795 10.85 -42.58 10.80
CA GLY A 795 9.76 -43.20 10.04
C GLY A 795 9.16 -44.44 10.71
N SER A 796 8.06 -44.25 11.43
CA SER A 796 7.01 -45.25 11.69
C SER A 796 5.76 -44.53 12.20
N THR A 797 4.70 -44.52 11.39
CA THR A 797 3.34 -44.15 11.79
C THR A 797 2.79 -45.16 12.82
N PRO A 798 2.10 -44.76 13.90
CA PRO A 798 1.40 -45.70 14.77
C PRO A 798 0.19 -46.33 14.03
N PRO A 799 -0.21 -47.57 14.35
CA PRO A 799 -1.15 -48.35 13.54
C PRO A 799 -2.63 -47.89 13.66
N PRO A 800 -3.47 -48.21 12.65
CA PRO A 800 -4.85 -47.74 12.52
C PRO A 800 -5.87 -48.66 13.22
N VAL A 801 -6.99 -48.11 13.70
CA VAL A 801 -8.18 -48.89 14.11
C VAL A 801 -9.46 -48.33 13.46
N THR A 802 -10.15 -49.16 12.67
CA THR A 802 -11.46 -48.93 11.98
C THR A 802 -12.07 -50.32 11.62
N PRO A 803 -13.41 -50.57 11.38
CA PRO A 803 -14.70 -49.89 11.71
C PRO A 803 -15.74 -50.80 12.45
N THR A 804 -16.91 -50.34 12.98
CA THR A 804 -18.26 -50.17 12.33
C THR A 804 -19.34 -49.97 13.45
N PRO A 805 -20.56 -49.41 13.27
CA PRO A 805 -21.04 -48.13 12.68
C PRO A 805 -21.96 -47.26 13.60
N THR A 806 -22.16 -45.99 13.21
CA THR A 806 -23.05 -44.87 13.65
C THR A 806 -24.57 -45.24 13.60
N PRO A 807 -25.56 -44.53 14.22
CA PRO A 807 -25.57 -43.11 14.65
C PRO A 807 -26.27 -42.74 16.00
N THR A 808 -25.89 -41.59 16.57
CA THR A 808 -26.76 -40.46 17.02
C THR A 808 -25.91 -39.47 17.86
N PRO A 809 -25.98 -38.15 17.62
CA PRO A 809 -25.09 -37.16 18.25
C PRO A 809 -25.59 -36.69 19.62
N THR A 810 -24.84 -36.89 20.72
CA THR A 810 -24.93 -36.16 22.02
C THR A 810 -23.75 -36.59 22.94
N PRO A 811 -23.29 -35.84 23.98
CA PRO A 811 -23.04 -34.41 24.21
C PRO A 811 -21.56 -34.09 24.56
N THR A 812 -21.19 -32.82 24.60
CA THR A 812 -19.93 -32.32 25.17
C THR A 812 -19.83 -32.61 26.69
N PRO A 813 -18.71 -33.14 27.22
CA PRO A 813 -18.58 -33.49 28.64
C PRO A 813 -18.38 -32.27 29.55
N THR A 814 -19.05 -32.32 30.70
CA THR A 814 -19.05 -31.35 31.81
C THR A 814 -17.70 -31.33 32.56
N PRO A 815 -17.17 -30.15 32.98
CA PRO A 815 -15.96 -30.04 33.80
C PRO A 815 -16.13 -30.65 35.21
N PRO A 816 -15.05 -31.15 35.84
CA PRO A 816 -15.12 -31.83 37.13
C PRO A 816 -15.53 -30.89 38.28
N ALA A 817 -16.19 -31.48 39.29
CA ALA A 817 -16.70 -30.79 40.47
C ALA A 817 -15.55 -30.25 41.35
N GLY A 818 -15.46 -28.91 41.48
CA GLY A 818 -14.63 -28.21 42.47
C GLY A 818 -13.53 -27.29 41.92
N GLY A 819 -13.26 -27.28 40.61
CA GLY A 819 -12.19 -26.46 40.01
C GLY A 819 -12.63 -25.08 39.49
N ASN A 820 -11.66 -24.19 39.23
CA ASN A 820 -11.88 -22.90 38.56
C ASN A 820 -12.44 -23.14 37.15
N LEU A 821 -13.71 -22.82 36.96
CA LEU A 821 -14.47 -23.01 35.73
C LEU A 821 -14.04 -22.05 34.61
N ALA A 822 -13.39 -20.94 34.95
CA ALA A 822 -12.99 -19.88 34.02
C ALA A 822 -11.55 -20.01 33.50
N GLY A 823 -10.69 -20.84 34.13
CA GLY A 823 -9.26 -20.92 33.76
C GLY A 823 -9.02 -21.48 32.36
N GLY A 824 -8.27 -20.75 31.54
CA GLY A 824 -7.96 -21.08 30.14
C GLY A 824 -9.18 -21.05 29.20
N ARG A 825 -10.32 -20.54 29.67
CA ARG A 825 -11.52 -20.38 28.84
C ARG A 825 -11.39 -19.14 27.94
N PRO A 826 -12.12 -19.08 26.81
CA PRO A 826 -12.19 -17.87 26.02
C PRO A 826 -12.63 -16.69 26.88
N ILE A 827 -11.80 -15.65 26.92
CA ILE A 827 -12.04 -14.43 27.67
C ILE A 827 -11.82 -13.23 26.74
N THR A 828 -12.76 -12.30 26.76
CA THR A 828 -12.75 -11.11 25.91
C THR A 828 -12.95 -9.88 26.76
N ALA A 829 -12.34 -8.77 26.37
CA ALA A 829 -12.52 -7.47 27.01
C ALA A 829 -13.03 -6.45 26.01
N SER A 830 -13.62 -5.36 26.51
CA SER A 830 -13.97 -4.22 25.68
C SER A 830 -12.74 -3.55 25.06
N THR A 831 -11.65 -3.46 25.81
CA THR A 831 -10.35 -2.93 25.35
C THR A 831 -9.20 -3.57 26.14
N HIS A 832 -7.96 -3.37 25.71
CA HIS A 832 -6.79 -3.57 26.55
C HIS A 832 -5.70 -2.53 26.23
N ALA A 833 -4.78 -2.31 27.16
CA ALA A 833 -3.62 -1.44 26.99
C ALA A 833 -2.34 -2.28 26.87
N ASP A 834 -1.47 -1.91 25.92
CA ASP A 834 -0.14 -2.51 25.74
C ASP A 834 -0.21 -4.05 25.64
N VAL A 835 0.71 -4.78 26.27
CA VAL A 835 0.75 -6.25 26.34
C VAL A 835 -0.21 -6.88 27.36
N TYR A 836 -0.99 -6.08 28.11
CA TYR A 836 -1.86 -6.55 29.20
C TYR A 836 -3.23 -7.02 28.69
N VAL A 837 -3.21 -8.08 27.89
CA VAL A 837 -4.36 -8.64 27.15
C VAL A 837 -5.35 -9.40 28.05
N PRO A 838 -6.64 -9.55 27.66
CA PRO A 838 -7.67 -10.22 28.47
C PRO A 838 -7.34 -11.66 28.83
N GLY A 839 -6.59 -12.38 27.99
CA GLY A 839 -6.15 -13.75 28.26
C GLY A 839 -5.30 -13.88 29.52
N ASN A 840 -4.62 -12.81 29.92
CA ASN A 840 -3.84 -12.79 31.17
C ASN A 840 -4.73 -12.85 32.41
N ALA A 841 -6.03 -12.58 32.30
CA ALA A 841 -6.94 -12.58 33.43
C ALA A 841 -7.52 -13.98 33.74
N ASN A 842 -7.13 -15.04 33.05
CA ASN A 842 -7.53 -16.40 33.39
C ASN A 842 -6.50 -17.46 32.98
N ASP A 843 -5.24 -17.04 32.83
CA ASP A 843 -4.11 -17.89 32.44
C ASP A 843 -3.54 -18.70 33.62
N ARG A 844 -4.10 -18.51 34.84
CA ARG A 844 -3.68 -19.11 36.10
C ARG A 844 -2.33 -18.58 36.59
N ASN A 845 -1.91 -17.43 36.11
CA ASN A 845 -0.74 -16.71 36.56
C ASN A 845 -1.12 -15.33 37.11
N ALA A 846 -1.25 -15.24 38.43
CA ALA A 846 -1.59 -13.99 39.09
C ALA A 846 -0.58 -12.84 38.90
N ASN A 847 0.62 -13.08 38.31
CA ASN A 847 1.61 -12.02 38.04
C ASN A 847 1.44 -11.36 36.67
N THR A 848 0.74 -12.00 35.74
CA THR A 848 0.27 -11.39 34.51
C THR A 848 -1.10 -10.78 34.78
N TYR A 849 -1.47 -9.73 34.05
CA TYR A 849 -2.76 -9.10 34.23
C TYR A 849 -3.28 -8.56 32.92
N TRP A 850 -4.61 -8.50 32.86
CA TRP A 850 -5.32 -7.68 31.90
C TRP A 850 -5.44 -6.26 32.46
N GLU A 851 -5.20 -5.27 31.60
CA GLU A 851 -5.48 -3.85 31.85
C GLU A 851 -6.29 -3.29 30.70
N SER A 852 -7.42 -2.66 30.99
CA SER A 852 -8.22 -1.96 29.99
C SER A 852 -7.53 -0.68 29.52
N ALA A 853 -8.03 -0.06 28.45
CA ALA A 853 -7.62 1.29 28.08
C ALA A 853 -7.80 2.27 29.27
N ASN A 854 -6.80 3.14 29.47
CA ASN A 854 -6.77 4.11 30.56
C ASN A 854 -7.81 5.22 30.36
N ASN A 855 -8.40 5.69 31.46
CA ASN A 855 -9.41 6.75 31.56
C ASN A 855 -10.73 6.48 30.79
N ALA A 856 -11.03 5.22 30.47
CA ALA A 856 -12.13 4.86 29.59
C ALA A 856 -13.25 4.05 30.28
N PHE A 857 -13.51 4.25 31.56
CA PHE A 857 -14.59 3.52 32.27
C PHE A 857 -16.00 3.89 31.72
N PRO A 858 -16.96 2.94 31.67
CA PRO A 858 -16.85 1.56 32.12
C PRO A 858 -16.11 0.64 31.14
N GLN A 859 -15.45 -0.39 31.68
CA GLN A 859 -14.75 -1.42 30.92
C GLN A 859 -15.26 -2.80 31.31
N THR A 860 -15.35 -3.69 30.32
CA THR A 860 -15.91 -5.03 30.51
C THR A 860 -14.87 -6.11 30.26
N LEU A 861 -14.96 -7.20 31.04
CA LEU A 861 -14.19 -8.42 30.86
C LEU A 861 -15.15 -9.61 30.99
N THR A 862 -15.29 -10.40 29.94
CA THR A 862 -16.28 -11.48 29.82
C THR A 862 -15.59 -12.81 29.56
N VAL A 863 -15.87 -13.82 30.39
CA VAL A 863 -15.42 -15.19 30.19
C VAL A 863 -16.57 -16.09 29.71
N ASP A 864 -16.35 -16.89 28.67
CA ASP A 864 -17.26 -17.95 28.20
C ASP A 864 -16.83 -19.29 28.82
N LEU A 865 -17.63 -19.82 29.74
CA LEU A 865 -17.39 -21.12 30.38
C LEU A 865 -17.56 -22.31 29.42
N GLY A 866 -18.01 -22.06 28.18
CA GLY A 866 -18.19 -23.01 27.08
C GLY A 866 -19.55 -23.72 27.09
N SER A 867 -20.19 -23.84 28.25
CA SER A 867 -21.55 -24.35 28.40
C SER A 867 -22.21 -23.80 29.67
N THR A 868 -23.54 -23.78 29.71
CA THR A 868 -24.28 -23.33 30.90
C THR A 868 -23.97 -24.23 32.09
N THR A 869 -23.25 -23.68 33.07
CA THR A 869 -22.75 -24.38 34.26
C THR A 869 -23.21 -23.64 35.51
N SER A 870 -23.50 -24.36 36.59
CA SER A 870 -23.86 -23.70 37.86
C SER A 870 -22.64 -22.96 38.43
N VAL A 871 -22.78 -21.66 38.70
CA VAL A 871 -21.74 -20.83 39.34
C VAL A 871 -22.36 -20.12 40.54
N GLY A 872 -21.70 -20.17 41.69
CA GLY A 872 -22.10 -19.50 42.94
C GLY A 872 -21.04 -18.58 43.54
N ARG A 873 -19.81 -18.59 42.99
CA ARG A 873 -18.72 -17.77 43.50
C ARG A 873 -17.77 -17.35 42.40
N VAL A 874 -17.35 -16.08 42.44
CA VAL A 874 -16.28 -15.54 41.60
C VAL A 874 -15.17 -15.03 42.52
N VAL A 875 -13.92 -15.35 42.16
CA VAL A 875 -12.72 -14.85 42.84
C VAL A 875 -11.93 -14.04 41.83
N LEU A 876 -11.72 -12.76 42.14
CA LEU A 876 -10.94 -11.83 41.35
C LEU A 876 -9.61 -11.57 42.03
N LYS A 877 -8.53 -11.48 41.25
CA LYS A 877 -7.20 -11.17 41.77
C LYS A 877 -6.55 -10.01 41.04
N LEU A 878 -5.59 -9.41 41.72
CA LEU A 878 -4.58 -8.51 41.16
C LEU A 878 -3.17 -9.06 41.45
N PRO A 879 -2.13 -8.58 40.75
CA PRO A 879 -0.75 -8.97 41.02
C PRO A 879 -0.35 -8.84 42.50
N PRO A 880 0.50 -9.74 43.02
CA PRO A 880 0.81 -9.83 44.45
C PRO A 880 1.59 -8.63 45.03
N SER A 881 1.71 -8.62 46.36
CA SER A 881 2.04 -7.46 47.21
C SER A 881 3.34 -6.72 46.90
N SER A 882 4.35 -7.36 46.31
CA SER A 882 5.62 -6.71 45.95
C SER A 882 5.49 -5.77 44.74
N ALA A 883 4.40 -5.89 43.98
CA ALA A 883 4.21 -5.10 42.78
C ALA A 883 3.17 -3.99 42.98
N TRP A 884 2.07 -4.24 43.68
CA TRP A 884 0.86 -3.42 43.57
C TRP A 884 0.29 -3.05 44.95
N ALA A 885 0.16 -1.74 45.22
CA ALA A 885 -0.43 -1.21 46.45
C ALA A 885 -1.95 -1.43 46.54
N THR A 886 -2.49 -1.39 47.77
CA THR A 886 -3.92 -1.52 48.09
C THR A 886 -4.77 -0.59 47.21
N ARG A 887 -5.80 -1.14 46.58
CA ARG A 887 -6.74 -0.37 45.76
C ARG A 887 -8.13 -0.94 45.78
N THR A 888 -9.11 -0.12 45.43
CA THR A 888 -10.51 -0.55 45.29
C THR A 888 -10.93 -0.40 43.84
N GLN A 889 -11.48 -1.46 43.25
CA GLN A 889 -12.15 -1.39 41.95
C GLN A 889 -13.66 -1.44 42.15
N THR A 890 -14.36 -0.46 41.58
CA THR A 890 -15.82 -0.41 41.56
C THR A 890 -16.31 -1.19 40.36
N LEU A 891 -17.01 -2.30 40.60
CA LEU A 891 -17.49 -3.17 39.53
C LEU A 891 -18.82 -3.84 39.89
N SER A 892 -19.53 -4.28 38.85
CA SER A 892 -20.67 -5.19 38.96
C SER A 892 -20.36 -6.51 38.25
N LEU A 893 -21.01 -7.59 38.68
CA LEU A 893 -20.93 -8.90 38.03
C LEU A 893 -22.26 -9.20 37.34
N GLN A 894 -22.19 -9.52 36.06
CA GLN A 894 -23.32 -9.92 35.24
C GLN A 894 -23.13 -11.34 34.74
N GLY A 895 -24.22 -12.00 34.35
CA GLY A 895 -24.11 -13.25 33.62
C GLY A 895 -25.26 -13.55 32.68
N SER A 896 -24.97 -14.46 31.78
CA SER A 896 -25.83 -14.85 30.65
C SER A 896 -25.69 -16.34 30.36
N THR A 897 -26.70 -16.95 29.74
CA THR A 897 -26.64 -18.31 29.19
C THR A 897 -26.40 -18.32 27.67
N ASP A 898 -26.66 -17.21 26.99
CA ASP A 898 -26.63 -17.10 25.52
C ASP A 898 -25.57 -16.12 24.99
N GLY A 899 -24.95 -15.33 25.86
CA GLY A 899 -23.87 -14.40 25.51
C GLY A 899 -24.35 -13.05 24.99
N SER A 900 -25.67 -12.83 24.93
CA SER A 900 -26.34 -11.64 24.41
C SER A 900 -27.22 -10.94 25.46
N SER A 901 -27.99 -11.70 26.24
CA SER A 901 -28.87 -11.18 27.30
C SER A 901 -28.20 -11.35 28.66
N TYR A 902 -27.80 -10.25 29.29
CA TYR A 902 -27.12 -10.26 30.59
C TYR A 902 -28.05 -9.78 31.71
N SER A 903 -28.02 -10.51 32.82
CA SER A 903 -28.67 -10.09 34.07
C SER A 903 -27.61 -9.81 35.15
N THR A 904 -27.86 -8.80 35.97
CA THR A 904 -26.97 -8.46 37.08
C THR A 904 -27.04 -9.55 38.15
N ILE A 905 -25.90 -10.17 38.43
CA ILE A 905 -25.72 -11.19 39.47
C ILE A 905 -25.34 -10.53 40.79
N ALA A 906 -24.42 -9.57 40.74
CA ALA A 906 -24.06 -8.71 41.86
C ALA A 906 -24.04 -7.25 41.39
N GLY A 907 -24.74 -6.37 42.13
CA GLY A 907 -24.81 -4.94 41.84
C GLY A 907 -23.44 -4.26 41.94
N SER A 908 -23.35 -3.04 41.41
CA SER A 908 -22.10 -2.28 41.44
C SER A 908 -21.70 -1.96 42.88
N ALA A 909 -20.49 -2.35 43.25
CA ALA A 909 -19.90 -2.09 44.56
C ALA A 909 -18.38 -1.94 44.44
N GLY A 910 -17.76 -1.28 45.42
CA GLY A 910 -16.31 -1.21 45.54
C GLY A 910 -15.74 -2.50 46.14
N TYR A 911 -14.83 -3.15 45.43
CA TYR A 911 -14.11 -4.33 45.92
C TYR A 911 -12.64 -3.99 46.14
N THR A 912 -12.20 -4.11 47.40
CA THR A 912 -10.84 -3.79 47.81
C THR A 912 -9.91 -4.98 47.60
N PHE A 913 -8.82 -4.75 46.88
CA PHE A 913 -7.71 -5.65 46.70
C PHE A 913 -6.59 -5.17 47.63
N ASP A 914 -6.41 -5.90 48.73
CA ASP A 914 -5.39 -5.62 49.75
C ASP A 914 -4.22 -6.60 49.62
N PRO A 915 -3.00 -6.12 49.41
CA PRO A 915 -1.77 -6.91 49.40
C PRO A 915 -1.61 -7.82 50.61
N ALA A 916 -2.03 -7.37 51.80
CA ALA A 916 -1.96 -8.17 53.03
C ALA A 916 -2.92 -9.38 52.99
N GLY A 917 -4.03 -9.26 52.24
CA GLY A 917 -4.99 -10.33 51.97
C GLY A 917 -4.73 -11.08 50.66
N GLY A 918 -3.56 -10.92 50.05
CA GLY A 918 -3.19 -11.58 48.80
C GLY A 918 -3.81 -10.97 47.55
N ASN A 919 -4.18 -9.67 47.59
CA ASN A 919 -4.76 -8.93 46.47
C ASN A 919 -5.91 -9.69 45.79
N THR A 920 -6.82 -10.21 46.61
CA THR A 920 -7.94 -11.04 46.16
C THR A 920 -9.27 -10.45 46.66
N ALA A 921 -10.28 -10.41 45.80
CA ALA A 921 -11.65 -10.07 46.14
C ALA A 921 -12.58 -11.22 45.75
N THR A 922 -13.49 -11.62 46.64
CA THR A 922 -14.44 -12.72 46.39
C THR A 922 -15.87 -12.21 46.39
N ILE A 923 -16.63 -12.60 45.37
CA ILE A 923 -18.06 -12.32 45.24
C ILE A 923 -18.80 -13.66 45.34
N THR A 924 -19.68 -13.80 46.34
CA THR A 924 -20.55 -14.98 46.50
C THR A 924 -22.00 -14.59 46.22
N PHE A 925 -22.72 -15.51 45.57
CA PHE A 925 -24.11 -15.29 45.16
C PHE A 925 -24.84 -16.65 45.05
N PRO A 926 -26.18 -16.68 45.08
CA PRO A 926 -26.93 -17.93 44.91
C PRO A 926 -26.53 -18.65 43.62
N ALA A 927 -26.15 -19.92 43.74
CA ALA A 927 -25.65 -20.70 42.61
C ALA A 927 -26.74 -20.87 41.54
N ALA A 928 -26.41 -20.54 40.29
CA ALA A 928 -27.33 -20.65 39.17
C ALA A 928 -26.58 -20.93 37.86
N GLY A 929 -27.28 -21.50 36.87
CA GLY A 929 -26.72 -21.79 35.56
C GLY A 929 -26.30 -20.53 34.80
N ARG A 930 -25.01 -20.43 34.47
CA ARG A 930 -24.40 -19.35 33.68
C ARG A 930 -23.43 -19.95 32.67
N ARG A 931 -23.42 -19.40 31.46
CA ARG A 931 -22.39 -19.72 30.46
C ARG A 931 -21.37 -18.58 30.37
N TYR A 932 -21.83 -17.34 30.42
CA TYR A 932 -20.98 -16.16 30.37
C TYR A 932 -21.03 -15.42 31.70
N LEU A 933 -19.86 -14.99 32.17
CA LEU A 933 -19.72 -14.09 33.32
C LEU A 933 -18.98 -12.84 32.86
N ARG A 934 -19.55 -11.67 33.15
CA ARG A 934 -19.02 -10.37 32.71
C ARG A 934 -18.81 -9.46 33.91
N LEU A 935 -17.59 -8.98 34.09
CA LEU A 935 -17.32 -7.82 34.93
C LEU A 935 -17.65 -6.55 34.15
N ASN A 936 -18.27 -5.60 34.82
CA ASN A 936 -18.41 -4.24 34.33
C ASN A 936 -17.80 -3.30 35.37
N ILE A 937 -16.58 -2.84 35.10
CA ILE A 937 -15.73 -2.06 36.00
C ILE A 937 -15.90 -0.58 35.67
N THR A 938 -16.30 0.22 36.65
CA THR A 938 -16.60 1.65 36.49
C THR A 938 -15.61 2.56 37.22
N GLY A 939 -14.65 2.00 37.96
CA GLY A 939 -13.61 2.80 38.61
C GLY A 939 -12.55 1.94 39.28
N ASN A 940 -11.36 2.52 39.45
CA ASN A 940 -10.22 1.91 40.15
C ASN A 940 -9.42 3.03 40.84
N THR A 941 -9.19 2.91 42.15
CA THR A 941 -8.51 3.96 42.93
C THR A 941 -6.98 3.93 42.78
N GLY A 942 -6.41 2.86 42.22
CA GLY A 942 -4.95 2.68 42.09
C GLY A 942 -4.40 3.03 40.70
N TRP A 943 -5.25 3.02 39.68
CA TRP A 943 -4.88 3.29 38.28
C TRP A 943 -6.14 3.62 37.46
N PRO A 944 -6.11 4.45 36.42
CA PRO A 944 -7.31 4.84 35.68
C PRO A 944 -7.82 3.77 34.70
N ALA A 945 -7.65 2.47 34.97
CA ALA A 945 -8.15 1.37 34.15
C ALA A 945 -8.69 0.20 34.99
N GLY A 946 -9.52 -0.63 34.37
CA GLY A 946 -9.92 -1.91 34.93
C GLY A 946 -8.76 -2.88 34.82
N GLN A 947 -8.40 -3.55 35.91
CA GLN A 947 -7.24 -4.44 35.97
C GLN A 947 -7.64 -5.75 36.62
N ILE A 948 -7.31 -6.90 36.04
CA ILE A 948 -7.59 -8.22 36.64
C ILE A 948 -6.48 -9.18 36.26
N SER A 949 -5.83 -9.82 37.25
CA SER A 949 -4.87 -10.90 36.99
C SER A 949 -5.50 -12.27 37.00
N GLU A 950 -6.57 -12.49 37.77
CA GLU A 950 -7.36 -13.71 37.66
C GLU A 950 -8.85 -13.41 37.81
N PHE A 951 -9.65 -13.96 36.91
CA PHE A 951 -11.10 -14.01 36.92
C PHE A 951 -11.51 -15.47 37.03
N GLU A 952 -11.65 -15.93 38.27
CA GLU A 952 -11.98 -17.31 38.58
C GLU A 952 -13.46 -17.48 38.88
N ALA A 953 -14.05 -18.60 38.46
CA ALA A 953 -15.47 -18.92 38.69
C ALA A 953 -15.63 -20.33 39.28
N TYR A 954 -16.51 -20.49 40.26
CA TYR A 954 -16.70 -21.75 40.98
C TYR A 954 -18.19 -22.05 41.20
N ALA A 955 -18.55 -23.33 41.23
CA ALA A 955 -19.92 -23.79 41.45
C ALA A 955 -20.44 -23.52 42.88
N SER A 956 -19.53 -23.36 43.86
CA SER A 956 -19.80 -23.01 45.27
C SER A 956 -18.70 -22.14 45.87
#